data_AF-A0A522PPB2-F1
#
_entry.id   AF-A0A522PPB2-F1
#
_cell.length_a   1.000
_cell.length_b   1.000
_cell.length_c   1.000
_cell.angle_alpha   90.00
_cell.angle_beta   90.00
_cell.angle_gamma   90.00
#
_symmetry.space_group_name_H-M   'P 1'
#
loop_
_entity.id
_entity.type
_entity.pdbx_description
1 polymer ?
#
loop_
_entity_poly.entity_id
_entity_poly.type
_entity_poly.pdbx_seq_one_letter_code
_entity_poly.pdbx_strand_id
1 'polypeptide(L)'
;MAEGPGTPPRTNILPPVDALVTYSKGWPRSMFDSLDKTSHSPAAQEGPSERQPPGNEAAEVHPEHPGTSMFRWAESAILLLLIGLFFWLGFRPAWRTLNTDFPNYYLAARLYRQGLPLDRVYDWTWFARQKNHAGIEIAIAGFPLLTLLSMLPVEPLASLPPLAAKRLWLIANLVLLGLVILLLNQMSKLGLRRIMLLTFLALDPLSTNFLYGQMHLLVLFLLTVAAWAYFRGLSATSGVALAAASALKIYPALFLFYFIRKKQWRAALGLVAASILLAGLSLALFGWPANRTYLFEILPRSLSGTSLDPYSVRWNSLIALLRRLFIAEPDLNPHPLIHYPPAFALLQPFCQAMLFVPFLWLIDTRRRDSGREMLEWGSYVALLLVLSTAPAPYHYCALMLSATLIVDYLTRLKEMRAVVAWVALYTLVCLPIYRWIPSSPSGWQTFLSFPRLYAELALWIFLMRELNRANDMPLTQRLRTREAAAFGFILILLYGAGAAGNFRSLRGQFQDYANRLVTPRDSYMVTEPAEGSGGIWFVRMAGTGFGLTFLQRGTAQNFSFASDAFHPAWSPAARQLWVELSGPKSRIVRIDWQDNQDHRAVPVTMVENAIMPAVSADGRWLAFIREEKGRGGLWVASLNGKSQPADPLAAREIAGPHDDVQDVSFGPDNKVLYSARPCGTLQIFSADPMSLQARPILRGSSAPSRFPAASPDGKWFAYSREEGGSWHLMLVDLKTSVEIPLTYGYCNSTDPTWTGDSKAIIYATDCGRGLGLTALARVAVRQR
;
A
#
# COMPACT_ATOMS: atom_id res chain seq x y z
N MET A 1 8.38 52.51 -25.95
CA MET A 1 9.39 52.23 -24.91
C MET A 1 8.83 51.15 -24.00
N ALA A 2 9.71 50.24 -23.59
CA ALA A 2 9.40 48.90 -23.12
C ALA A 2 8.80 48.85 -21.71
N GLU A 3 7.80 47.99 -21.51
CA GLU A 3 7.51 47.34 -20.23
C GLU A 3 7.29 45.85 -20.52
N GLY A 4 8.21 45.02 -20.01
CA GLY A 4 8.21 43.57 -20.20
C GLY A 4 7.24 42.86 -19.25
N PRO A 5 6.75 41.66 -19.60
CA PRO A 5 5.81 40.93 -18.76
C PRO A 5 6.52 40.31 -17.56
N GLY A 6 5.96 40.57 -16.37
CA GLY A 6 6.41 40.02 -15.10
C GLY A 6 6.39 38.49 -15.09
N THR A 7 7.50 37.93 -14.65
CA THR A 7 7.66 36.52 -14.29
C THR A 7 6.77 36.19 -13.07
N PRO A 8 5.98 35.10 -13.11
CA PRO A 8 5.28 34.65 -11.91
C PRO A 8 6.27 34.03 -10.92
N PRO A 9 5.98 34.08 -9.60
CA PRO A 9 6.91 33.66 -8.57
C PRO A 9 7.14 32.15 -8.64
N ARG A 10 8.41 31.74 -8.75
CA ARG A 10 8.84 30.35 -8.53
C ARG A 10 8.64 29.99 -7.06
N THR A 11 7.49 29.45 -6.71
CA THR A 11 7.30 28.73 -5.45
C THR A 11 7.98 27.36 -5.57
N ASN A 12 9.14 27.21 -4.94
CA ASN A 12 9.76 25.91 -4.68
C ASN A 12 8.85 25.11 -3.74
N ILE A 13 7.94 24.31 -4.31
CA ILE A 13 7.10 23.36 -3.60
C ILE A 13 7.59 21.97 -4.01
N LEU A 14 8.32 21.33 -3.10
CA LEU A 14 8.74 19.93 -3.18
C LEU A 14 7.51 19.03 -2.89
N PRO A 15 7.15 18.05 -3.75
CA PRO A 15 6.03 17.14 -3.50
C PRO A 15 6.50 15.90 -2.71
N PRO A 16 5.73 15.36 -1.74
CA PRO A 16 6.16 14.17 -1.01
C PRO A 16 5.49 12.89 -1.55
N VAL A 17 6.29 12.11 -2.29
CA VAL A 17 6.32 10.64 -2.20
C VAL A 17 7.72 10.26 -1.68
N ASP A 18 8.09 10.80 -0.52
CA ASP A 18 9.41 10.58 0.09
C ASP A 18 9.57 9.20 0.75
N ALA A 19 8.55 8.35 0.59
CA ALA A 19 8.69 6.92 0.81
C ALA A 19 9.50 6.22 -0.31
N LEU A 20 9.99 6.88 -1.38
CA LEU A 20 10.83 6.22 -2.41
C LEU A 20 12.15 6.85 -2.91
N VAL A 21 12.58 8.11 -2.68
CA VAL A 21 14.00 8.60 -2.76
C VAL A 21 14.07 10.10 -2.45
N THR A 22 15.12 10.54 -1.71
CA THR A 22 15.82 11.86 -1.69
C THR A 22 16.36 12.17 -0.27
N TYR A 23 17.42 12.96 0.01
CA TYR A 23 18.42 13.74 -0.74
C TYR A 23 19.70 13.82 0.13
N SER A 24 20.89 13.80 -0.48
CA SER A 24 22.14 14.30 0.10
C SER A 24 22.29 15.79 -0.24
N LYS A 25 22.64 16.63 0.74
CA LYS A 25 23.48 17.83 0.58
C LYS A 25 23.90 18.37 1.95
N GLY A 26 25.16 18.79 2.00
CA GLY A 26 25.95 18.98 3.21
C GLY A 26 25.61 20.21 4.04
N TRP A 27 26.04 20.12 5.29
CA TRP A 27 26.03 21.16 6.30
C TRP A 27 26.96 22.32 5.93
N PRO A 28 26.57 23.58 6.13
CA PRO A 28 27.53 24.66 6.34
C PRO A 28 28.01 24.63 7.80
N ARG A 29 29.33 24.63 7.96
CA ARG A 29 30.05 24.92 9.22
C ARG A 29 29.94 26.41 9.58
N SER A 30 30.36 26.70 10.82
CA SER A 30 30.28 27.97 11.57
C SER A 30 28.92 28.16 12.24
N MET A 31 28.81 28.41 13.54
CA MET A 31 29.61 29.38 14.29
C MET A 31 29.57 29.03 15.79
N PHE A 32 30.73 28.86 16.40
CA PHE A 32 30.97 29.05 17.84
C PHE A 32 31.71 30.38 17.98
N ASP A 33 31.39 31.08 19.06
CA ASP A 33 32.00 32.28 19.68
C ASP A 33 30.88 33.27 19.99
N SER A 34 30.75 33.89 21.16
CA SER A 34 31.61 34.01 22.34
C SER A 34 30.81 34.80 23.42
N LEU A 35 31.44 35.02 24.59
CA LEU A 35 31.11 35.97 25.67
C LEU A 35 30.29 35.36 26.82
N ASP A 36 30.85 34.92 27.97
CA ASP A 36 31.89 35.42 28.90
C ASP A 36 31.33 36.38 29.99
N LYS A 37 31.46 35.93 31.26
CA LYS A 37 31.46 36.65 32.57
C LYS A 37 30.19 37.47 32.96
N THR A 38 29.78 37.62 34.21
CA THR A 38 30.49 37.92 35.47
C THR A 38 29.68 37.50 36.71
N SER A 39 30.43 37.23 37.78
CA SER A 39 30.09 37.08 39.20
C SER A 39 29.40 38.29 39.86
N HIS A 40 28.62 38.08 40.94
CA HIS A 40 28.83 38.69 42.27
C HIS A 40 27.84 38.13 43.33
N SER A 41 28.38 37.85 44.53
CA SER A 41 27.73 37.57 45.83
C SER A 41 27.73 38.89 46.67
N PRO A 42 27.43 38.97 47.99
CA PRO A 42 26.67 38.12 48.94
C PRO A 42 25.76 38.91 49.96
N ALA A 43 25.18 38.17 50.92
CA ALA A 43 25.05 38.48 52.38
C ALA A 43 23.82 39.23 52.97
N ALA A 44 23.23 38.63 54.03
CA ALA A 44 23.09 39.13 55.44
C ALA A 44 21.92 38.40 56.16
N GLN A 45 22.15 37.51 57.15
CA GLN A 45 22.24 37.69 58.63
C GLN A 45 20.90 37.44 59.39
N GLU A 46 20.86 36.38 60.23
CA GLU A 46 20.75 36.36 61.73
C GLU A 46 19.30 36.59 62.24
N GLY A 47 18.64 35.76 63.06
CA GLY A 47 18.97 35.08 64.33
C GLY A 47 17.63 34.67 65.05
N PRO A 48 17.63 34.12 66.28
CA PRO A 48 16.94 32.84 66.58
C PRO A 48 15.81 32.88 67.64
N SER A 49 15.05 31.77 67.82
CA SER A 49 14.55 31.36 69.16
C SER A 49 14.10 29.89 69.21
N GLU A 50 14.61 29.18 70.23
CA GLU A 50 14.38 27.78 70.59
C GLU A 50 12.97 27.46 71.14
N ARG A 51 12.53 26.21 70.98
CA ARG A 51 11.95 25.34 72.04
C ARG A 51 11.73 23.90 71.53
N GLN A 52 12.14 22.93 72.33
CA GLN A 52 11.98 21.46 72.20
C GLN A 52 11.64 20.89 73.60
N PRO A 53 11.25 19.60 73.78
CA PRO A 53 10.05 18.83 73.36
C PRO A 53 9.36 18.20 74.61
N PRO A 54 8.42 17.20 74.58
CA PRO A 54 8.61 15.78 74.15
C PRO A 54 7.35 15.21 73.41
N GLY A 55 7.27 14.04 72.78
CA GLY A 55 8.12 12.87 72.53
C GLY A 55 7.28 11.80 71.78
N ASN A 56 7.97 10.94 71.03
CA ASN A 56 7.58 9.62 70.48
C ASN A 56 6.40 9.48 69.49
N GLU A 57 6.70 9.21 68.22
CA GLU A 57 6.91 7.84 67.71
C GLU A 57 7.60 7.90 66.33
N ALA A 58 8.70 7.14 66.20
CA ALA A 58 9.57 7.14 65.05
C ALA A 58 8.92 6.42 63.86
N ALA A 59 8.53 7.17 62.84
CA ALA A 59 8.47 6.67 61.48
C ALA A 59 9.90 6.67 60.92
N GLU A 60 10.48 5.49 60.73
CA GLU A 60 11.72 5.33 59.96
C GLU A 60 11.48 5.80 58.52
N VAL A 61 11.80 7.07 58.26
CA VAL A 61 12.00 7.58 56.91
C VAL A 61 13.38 7.09 56.48
N HIS A 62 13.42 6.00 55.73
CA HIS A 62 14.62 5.65 54.97
C HIS A 62 14.99 6.82 54.06
N PRO A 63 16.21 7.39 54.17
CA PRO A 63 16.63 8.46 53.27
C PRO A 63 16.73 7.90 51.85
N GLU A 64 16.02 8.51 50.89
CA GLU A 64 16.21 8.21 49.47
C GLU A 64 17.70 8.40 49.14
N HIS A 65 18.37 7.32 48.70
CA HIS A 65 19.75 7.40 48.24
C HIS A 65 19.86 8.47 47.14
N PRO A 66 20.81 9.44 47.22
CA PRO A 66 20.91 10.58 46.31
C PRO A 66 21.05 10.17 44.83
N GLY A 67 21.59 8.98 44.55
CA GLY A 67 21.68 8.42 43.20
C GLY A 67 20.33 8.14 42.53
N THR A 68 19.26 7.83 43.28
CA THR A 68 17.95 7.49 42.69
C THR A 68 17.22 8.72 42.11
N SER A 69 17.47 9.91 42.65
CA SER A 69 16.89 11.16 42.14
C SER A 69 17.47 11.53 40.77
N MET A 70 18.80 11.38 40.59
CA MET A 70 19.51 11.72 39.36
C MET A 70 19.05 10.86 38.17
N PHE A 71 18.84 9.55 38.38
CA PHE A 71 18.29 8.67 37.34
C PHE A 71 16.86 9.05 36.94
N ARG A 72 16.01 9.45 37.91
CA ARG A 72 14.63 9.89 37.62
C ARG A 72 14.63 11.19 36.79
N TRP A 73 15.54 12.12 37.08
CA TRP A 73 15.72 13.35 36.29
C TRP A 73 16.20 13.06 34.87
N ALA A 74 17.18 12.17 34.70
CA ALA A 74 17.66 11.76 33.38
C ALA A 74 16.58 11.09 32.53
N GLU A 75 15.81 10.14 33.11
CA GLU A 75 14.65 9.51 32.44
C GLU A 75 13.63 10.56 31.98
N SER A 76 13.36 11.56 32.82
CA SER A 76 12.37 12.62 32.52
C SER A 76 12.88 13.58 31.45
N ALA A 77 14.15 13.95 31.47
CA ALA A 77 14.77 14.79 30.44
C ALA A 77 14.78 14.09 29.07
N ILE A 78 15.14 12.79 29.02
CA ILE A 78 15.08 11.99 27.79
C ILE A 78 13.64 11.90 27.28
N LEU A 79 12.67 11.66 28.17
CA LEU A 79 11.26 11.61 27.78
C LEU A 79 10.78 12.93 27.16
N LEU A 80 11.10 14.07 27.78
CA LEU A 80 10.76 15.39 27.26
C LEU A 80 11.40 15.64 25.89
N LEU A 81 12.66 15.23 25.71
CA LEU A 81 13.35 15.30 24.42
C LEU A 81 12.64 14.46 23.35
N LEU A 82 12.29 13.21 23.66
CA LEU A 82 11.63 12.31 22.71
C LEU A 82 10.22 12.81 22.34
N ILE A 83 9.45 13.33 23.30
CA ILE A 83 8.15 13.96 23.03
C ILE A 83 8.32 15.20 22.14
N GLY A 84 9.30 16.05 22.43
CA GLY A 84 9.63 17.23 21.62
C GLY A 84 10.02 16.85 20.19
N LEU A 85 10.85 15.84 20.02
CA LEU A 85 11.24 15.30 18.71
C LEU A 85 10.04 14.73 17.96
N PHE A 86 9.18 13.95 18.62
CA PHE A 86 7.95 13.44 18.02
C PHE A 86 7.04 14.58 17.53
N PHE A 87 6.87 15.62 18.36
CA PHE A 87 6.05 16.77 17.99
C PHE A 87 6.62 17.51 16.78
N TRP A 88 7.94 17.71 16.76
CA TRP A 88 8.64 18.43 15.70
C TRP A 88 8.68 17.65 14.37
N LEU A 89 9.02 16.36 14.42
CA LEU A 89 9.23 15.51 13.23
C LEU A 89 7.94 14.88 12.70
N GLY A 90 6.98 14.58 13.58
CA GLY A 90 5.74 13.88 13.23
C GLY A 90 4.52 14.80 13.25
N PHE A 91 4.12 15.28 14.44
CA PHE A 91 2.80 15.90 14.63
C PHE A 91 2.65 17.27 13.93
N ARG A 92 3.62 18.18 14.12
CA ARG A 92 3.60 19.53 13.52
C ARG A 92 3.51 19.51 11.98
N PRO A 93 4.33 18.73 11.25
CA PRO A 93 4.19 18.64 9.79
C PRO A 93 2.89 17.93 9.37
N ALA A 94 2.46 16.90 10.10
CA ALA A 94 1.18 16.21 9.84
C ALA A 94 -0.02 17.17 9.87
N TRP A 95 -0.01 18.13 10.80
CA TRP A 95 -1.10 19.09 11.01
C TRP A 95 -1.31 20.07 9.85
N ARG A 96 -0.25 20.30 9.06
CA ARG A 96 -0.18 21.34 8.03
C ARG A 96 -0.39 20.82 6.61
N THR A 97 -0.29 19.52 6.40
CA THR A 97 -0.16 18.95 5.05
C THR A 97 -1.00 17.69 4.88
N LEU A 98 -1.49 17.46 3.67
CA LEU A 98 -2.18 16.24 3.25
C LEU A 98 -1.19 15.21 2.68
N ASN A 99 -0.13 14.93 3.44
CA ASN A 99 0.91 14.00 2.98
C ASN A 99 0.40 12.54 2.97
N THR A 100 0.63 11.90 1.82
CA THR A 100 0.56 10.46 1.51
C THR A 100 -0.80 9.76 1.74
N ASP A 101 -1.02 9.13 2.89
CA ASP A 101 -1.93 7.99 3.00
C ASP A 101 -3.33 8.38 3.48
N PHE A 102 -3.44 9.32 4.42
CA PHE A 102 -4.72 9.81 4.93
C PHE A 102 -5.72 10.22 3.83
N PRO A 103 -5.30 10.99 2.80
CA PRO A 103 -6.20 11.33 1.70
C PRO A 103 -6.82 10.11 1.00
N ASN A 104 -6.13 8.97 0.98
CA ASN A 104 -6.63 7.76 0.33
C ASN A 104 -7.78 7.13 1.15
N TYR A 105 -7.64 7.02 2.47
CA TYR A 105 -8.74 6.56 3.34
C TYR A 105 -9.93 7.50 3.29
N TYR A 106 -9.65 8.81 3.38
CA TYR A 106 -10.65 9.87 3.32
C TYR A 106 -11.41 9.84 2.00
N LEU A 107 -10.71 9.72 0.87
CA LEU A 107 -11.34 9.69 -0.45
C LEU A 107 -12.24 8.46 -0.60
N ALA A 108 -11.76 7.26 -0.25
CA ALA A 108 -12.58 6.05 -0.29
C ALA A 108 -13.85 6.19 0.57
N ALA A 109 -13.72 6.71 1.79
CA ALA A 109 -14.85 6.94 2.69
C ALA A 109 -15.83 8.01 2.15
N ARG A 110 -15.32 9.04 1.48
CA ARG A 110 -16.14 10.07 0.82
C ARG A 110 -16.91 9.52 -0.38
N LEU A 111 -16.26 8.70 -1.21
CA LEU A 111 -16.89 8.03 -2.35
C LEU A 111 -18.01 7.09 -1.88
N TYR A 112 -17.76 6.33 -0.81
CA TYR A 112 -18.78 5.50 -0.14
C TYR A 112 -19.99 6.33 0.28
N ARG A 113 -19.77 7.43 1.01
CA ARG A 113 -20.83 8.32 1.51
C ARG A 113 -21.65 8.96 0.39
N GLN A 114 -21.03 9.20 -0.77
CA GLN A 114 -21.69 9.72 -1.97
C GLN A 114 -22.49 8.65 -2.74
N GLY A 115 -22.41 7.39 -2.33
CA GLY A 115 -23.10 6.28 -2.98
C GLY A 115 -22.46 5.82 -4.29
N LEU A 116 -21.17 6.13 -4.50
CA LEU A 116 -20.44 5.62 -5.66
C LEU A 116 -20.11 4.13 -5.45
N PRO A 117 -20.14 3.32 -6.53
CA PRO A 117 -19.69 1.93 -6.45
C PRO A 117 -18.17 1.88 -6.18
N LEU A 118 -17.76 0.95 -5.31
CA LEU A 118 -16.37 0.80 -4.86
C LEU A 118 -15.68 -0.45 -5.42
N ASP A 119 -16.26 -1.08 -6.43
CA ASP A 119 -15.66 -2.23 -7.13
C ASP A 119 -14.33 -1.86 -7.81
N ARG A 120 -14.15 -0.59 -8.19
CA ARG A 120 -12.92 -0.05 -8.79
C ARG A 120 -12.01 0.67 -7.79
N VAL A 121 -12.26 0.57 -6.48
CA VAL A 121 -11.50 1.36 -5.47
C VAL A 121 -9.99 1.07 -5.47
N TYR A 122 -9.58 -0.10 -5.95
CA TYR A 122 -8.17 -0.52 -6.06
C TYR A 122 -7.53 -0.23 -7.43
N ASP A 123 -8.26 0.35 -8.38
CA ASP A 123 -7.74 0.76 -9.69
C ASP A 123 -7.05 2.12 -9.56
N TRP A 124 -5.76 2.18 -9.92
CA TRP A 124 -4.92 3.38 -9.77
C TRP A 124 -5.40 4.55 -10.63
N THR A 125 -5.74 4.31 -11.90
CA THR A 125 -6.19 5.36 -12.83
C THR A 125 -7.55 5.90 -12.38
N TRP A 126 -8.50 5.02 -12.07
CA TRP A 126 -9.82 5.41 -11.60
C TRP A 126 -9.74 6.19 -10.29
N PHE A 127 -8.98 5.71 -9.31
CA PHE A 127 -8.87 6.36 -8.00
C PHE A 127 -8.18 7.73 -8.09
N ALA A 128 -7.15 7.86 -8.93
CA ALA A 128 -6.50 9.14 -9.21
C ALA A 128 -7.45 10.14 -9.88
N ARG A 129 -8.30 9.69 -10.80
CA ARG A 129 -9.36 10.51 -11.38
C ARG A 129 -10.36 10.98 -10.31
N GLN A 130 -10.83 10.09 -9.43
CA GLN A 130 -11.74 10.46 -8.34
C GLN A 130 -11.12 11.48 -7.36
N LYS A 131 -9.81 11.38 -7.10
CA LYS A 131 -9.06 12.40 -6.35
C LYS A 131 -9.21 13.77 -7.00
N ASN A 132 -9.04 13.86 -8.33
CA ASN A 132 -9.13 15.11 -9.06
C ASN A 132 -10.56 15.65 -9.10
N HIS A 133 -11.56 14.79 -9.25
CA HIS A 133 -12.98 15.15 -9.15
C HIS A 133 -13.32 15.74 -7.77
N ALA A 134 -12.72 15.19 -6.71
CA ALA A 134 -12.88 15.68 -5.34
C ALA A 134 -12.06 16.94 -5.00
N GLY A 135 -11.22 17.43 -5.92
CA GLY A 135 -10.35 18.60 -5.70
C GLY A 135 -9.26 18.37 -4.65
N ILE A 136 -8.78 17.14 -4.50
CA ILE A 136 -7.72 16.80 -3.54
C ILE A 136 -6.36 16.98 -4.22
N GLU A 137 -5.64 18.04 -3.85
CA GLU A 137 -4.36 18.43 -4.45
C GLU A 137 -3.17 17.60 -3.92
N ILE A 138 -3.10 16.33 -4.31
CA ILE A 138 -1.92 15.48 -4.13
C ILE A 138 -1.50 14.87 -5.46
N ALA A 139 -0.21 14.60 -5.63
CA ALA A 139 0.32 14.07 -6.90
C ALA A 139 -0.24 12.68 -7.23
N ILE A 140 -0.20 11.77 -6.26
CA ILE A 140 -0.63 10.37 -6.44
C ILE A 140 -1.63 10.02 -5.35
N ALA A 141 -2.70 9.33 -5.73
CA ALA A 141 -3.65 8.71 -4.82
C ALA A 141 -3.88 7.26 -5.24
N GLY A 142 -4.08 6.40 -4.25
CA GLY A 142 -4.46 5.00 -4.45
C GLY A 142 -4.93 4.42 -3.13
N PHE A 143 -6.06 3.73 -3.13
CA PHE A 143 -6.54 3.10 -1.91
C PHE A 143 -5.55 2.02 -1.49
N PRO A 144 -4.98 2.10 -0.26
CA PRO A 144 -4.07 1.07 0.22
C PRO A 144 -4.74 -0.28 0.14
N LEU A 145 -3.98 -1.33 -0.19
CA LEU A 145 -4.47 -2.70 -0.35
C LEU A 145 -4.85 -3.34 1.00
N LEU A 146 -5.83 -2.72 1.66
CA LEU A 146 -6.45 -3.08 2.93
C LEU A 146 -7.88 -3.55 2.68
N THR A 147 -8.50 -4.07 3.72
CA THR A 147 -9.93 -4.41 3.72
C THR A 147 -10.79 -3.18 3.47
N LEU A 148 -11.97 -3.35 2.85
CA LEU A 148 -12.91 -2.25 2.61
C LEU A 148 -13.37 -1.59 3.93
N LEU A 149 -13.59 -2.38 4.99
CA LEU A 149 -13.98 -1.87 6.31
C LEU A 149 -12.96 -0.88 6.92
N SER A 150 -11.71 -0.87 6.43
CA SER A 150 -10.68 0.05 6.90
C SER A 150 -10.97 1.54 6.62
N MET A 151 -11.90 1.85 5.70
CA MET A 151 -12.32 3.23 5.42
C MET A 151 -13.34 3.78 6.44
N LEU A 152 -14.11 2.90 7.08
CA LEU A 152 -15.23 3.29 7.96
C LEU A 152 -14.84 4.17 9.16
N PRO A 153 -13.68 3.97 9.82
CA PRO A 153 -13.28 4.85 10.93
C PRO A 153 -13.13 6.33 10.53
N VAL A 154 -12.91 6.62 9.25
CA VAL A 154 -12.74 7.98 8.72
C VAL A 154 -14.02 8.51 8.05
N GLU A 155 -15.01 7.65 7.77
CA GLU A 155 -16.28 8.04 7.12
C GLU A 155 -17.01 9.20 7.81
N PRO A 156 -17.12 9.26 9.16
CA PRO A 156 -17.78 10.39 9.83
C PRO A 156 -17.10 11.74 9.57
N LEU A 157 -15.81 11.73 9.18
CA LEU A 157 -15.01 12.92 8.89
C LEU A 157 -15.03 13.27 7.39
N ALA A 158 -15.60 12.42 6.53
CA ALA A 158 -15.53 12.54 5.08
C ALA A 158 -16.35 13.72 4.50
N SER A 159 -17.21 14.34 5.31
CA SER A 159 -17.94 15.56 4.96
C SER A 159 -17.13 16.85 5.14
N LEU A 160 -16.04 16.81 5.92
CA LEU A 160 -15.19 17.97 6.19
C LEU A 160 -14.19 18.18 5.05
N PRO A 161 -13.63 19.41 4.90
CA PRO A 161 -12.48 19.63 4.05
C PRO A 161 -11.33 18.66 4.40
N PRO A 162 -10.58 18.11 3.42
CA PRO A 162 -9.66 16.99 3.67
C PRO A 162 -8.63 17.29 4.79
N LEU A 163 -8.07 18.51 4.82
CA LEU A 163 -7.09 18.89 5.86
C LEU A 163 -7.74 19.02 7.25
N ALA A 164 -8.98 19.49 7.33
CA ALA A 164 -9.72 19.55 8.59
C ALA A 164 -10.05 18.15 9.11
N ALA A 165 -10.47 17.25 8.22
CA ALA A 165 -10.67 15.83 8.54
C ALA A 165 -9.38 15.20 9.07
N LYS A 166 -8.23 15.46 8.42
CA LYS A 166 -6.93 14.97 8.89
C LYS A 166 -6.61 15.44 10.30
N ARG A 167 -6.83 16.73 10.61
CA ARG A 167 -6.56 17.28 11.95
C ARG A 167 -7.36 16.59 13.05
N LEU A 168 -8.65 16.34 12.82
CA LEU A 168 -9.48 15.58 13.76
C LEU A 168 -9.02 14.14 13.89
N TRP A 169 -8.62 13.52 12.77
CA TRP A 169 -8.03 12.17 12.79
C TRP A 169 -6.73 12.09 13.58
N LEU A 170 -5.87 13.11 13.52
CA LEU A 170 -4.65 13.21 14.32
C LEU A 170 -4.96 13.38 15.82
N ILE A 171 -5.98 14.15 16.18
CA ILE A 171 -6.46 14.25 17.57
C ILE A 171 -6.96 12.87 18.05
N ALA A 172 -7.76 12.18 17.25
CA ALA A 172 -8.20 10.82 17.56
C ALA A 172 -7.02 9.85 17.78
N ASN A 173 -5.97 9.95 16.95
CA ASN A 173 -4.74 9.18 17.12
C ASN A 173 -4.01 9.52 18.44
N LEU A 174 -3.95 10.79 18.87
CA LEU A 174 -3.39 11.17 20.18
C LEU A 174 -4.19 10.57 21.33
N VAL A 175 -5.52 10.61 21.26
CA VAL A 175 -6.40 10.01 22.27
C VAL A 175 -6.18 8.50 22.33
N LEU A 176 -6.14 7.82 21.18
CA LEU A 176 -5.84 6.39 21.09
C LEU A 176 -4.48 6.04 21.69
N LEU A 177 -3.45 6.85 21.43
CA LEU A 177 -2.12 6.68 22.03
C LEU A 177 -2.18 6.79 23.56
N GLY A 178 -2.90 7.78 24.09
CA GLY A 178 -3.14 7.93 25.52
C GLY A 178 -3.84 6.72 26.13
N LEU A 179 -4.90 6.22 25.48
CA LEU A 179 -5.62 5.02 25.92
C LEU A 179 -4.74 3.75 25.89
N VAL A 180 -3.89 3.60 24.87
CA VAL A 180 -2.89 2.52 24.81
C VAL A 180 -1.96 2.61 26.02
N ILE A 181 -1.38 3.78 26.29
CA ILE A 181 -0.49 3.98 27.44
C ILE A 181 -1.19 3.64 28.77
N LEU A 182 -2.45 4.05 28.94
CA LEU A 182 -3.23 3.75 30.14
C LEU A 182 -3.49 2.24 30.30
N LEU A 183 -3.88 1.55 29.23
CA LEU A 183 -4.09 0.09 29.26
C LEU A 183 -2.78 -0.65 29.53
N LEU A 184 -1.68 -0.23 28.92
CA LEU A 184 -0.34 -0.78 29.18
C LEU A 184 0.09 -0.57 30.65
N ASN A 185 -0.25 0.57 31.25
CA ASN A 185 0.02 0.85 32.65
C ASN A 185 -0.85 0.00 33.59
N GLN A 186 -2.07 -0.35 33.19
CA GLN A 186 -2.90 -1.29 33.97
C GLN A 186 -2.41 -2.74 33.89
N MET A 187 -1.71 -3.12 32.82
CA MET A 187 -1.22 -4.49 32.63
C MET A 187 0.18 -4.70 33.21
N SER A 188 1.03 -3.67 33.30
CA SER A 188 2.43 -3.77 33.69
C SER A 188 2.73 -3.11 35.04
N LYS A 189 3.88 -3.42 35.65
CA LYS A 189 4.37 -2.84 36.91
C LYS A 189 5.45 -1.78 36.69
N LEU A 190 5.68 -1.36 35.44
CA LEU A 190 6.77 -0.44 35.07
C LEU A 190 6.51 1.01 35.48
N GLY A 191 5.24 1.38 35.66
CA GLY A 191 4.81 2.75 35.90
C GLY A 191 4.78 3.61 34.64
N LEU A 192 3.99 4.68 34.69
CA LEU A 192 3.65 5.51 33.53
C LEU A 192 4.88 6.06 32.80
N ARG A 193 5.87 6.57 33.54
CA ARG A 193 7.07 7.19 32.94
C ARG A 193 7.85 6.24 32.03
N ARG A 194 8.06 5.00 32.46
CA ARG A 194 8.80 4.00 31.69
C ARG A 194 8.02 3.53 30.46
N ILE A 195 6.71 3.41 30.59
CA ILE A 195 5.82 3.08 29.45
C ILE A 195 5.85 4.22 28.42
N MET A 196 5.81 5.47 28.87
CA MET A 196 5.96 6.63 27.98
C MET A 196 7.34 6.63 27.31
N LEU A 197 8.42 6.34 28.03
CA LEU A 197 9.76 6.21 27.44
C LEU A 197 9.79 5.14 26.35
N LEU A 198 9.28 3.93 26.61
CA LEU A 198 9.20 2.88 25.60
C LEU A 198 8.35 3.31 24.40
N THR A 199 7.23 3.99 24.64
CA THR A 199 6.33 4.47 23.58
C THR A 199 7.03 5.50 22.68
N PHE A 200 7.70 6.50 23.25
CA PHE A 200 8.35 7.56 22.48
C PHE A 200 9.75 7.17 21.95
N LEU A 201 10.34 6.08 22.44
CA LEU A 201 11.51 5.45 21.81
C LEU A 201 11.18 4.90 20.41
N ALA A 202 9.91 4.54 20.13
CA ALA A 202 9.41 4.28 18.78
C ALA A 202 9.20 5.56 17.97
N LEU A 203 10.21 6.45 17.96
CA LEU A 203 10.14 7.79 17.38
C LEU A 203 9.79 7.75 15.88
N ASP A 204 10.47 6.95 15.07
CA ASP A 204 10.20 6.87 13.62
C ASP A 204 8.85 6.20 13.30
N PRO A 205 8.47 5.04 13.90
CA PRO A 205 7.13 4.48 13.73
C PRO A 205 6.00 5.45 14.12
N LEU A 206 6.14 6.11 15.27
CA LEU A 206 5.13 7.04 15.77
C LEU A 206 5.07 8.29 14.88
N SER A 207 6.22 8.90 14.54
CA SER A 207 6.26 10.09 13.70
C SER A 207 5.68 9.84 12.32
N THR A 208 6.01 8.69 11.69
CA THR A 208 5.47 8.33 10.37
C THR A 208 3.97 7.98 10.42
N ASN A 209 3.47 7.37 11.50
CA ASN A 209 2.04 7.14 11.69
C ASN A 209 1.26 8.48 11.67
N PHE A 210 1.73 9.48 12.41
CA PHE A 210 1.09 10.80 12.43
C PHE A 210 1.29 11.56 11.12
N LEU A 211 2.51 11.62 10.58
CA LEU A 211 2.84 12.34 9.35
C LEU A 211 1.92 11.94 8.19
N TYR A 212 1.72 10.63 8.03
CA TYR A 212 0.92 10.04 6.96
C TYR A 212 -0.55 9.85 7.35
N GLY A 213 -0.92 10.12 8.60
CA GLY A 213 -2.29 9.96 9.13
C GLY A 213 -2.80 8.52 9.06
N GLN A 214 -1.94 7.57 9.42
CA GLN A 214 -2.20 6.13 9.42
C GLN A 214 -3.19 5.71 10.50
N MET A 215 -3.68 4.46 10.41
CA MET A 215 -4.61 3.85 11.38
C MET A 215 -3.94 2.90 12.38
N HIS A 216 -2.61 2.81 12.41
CA HIS A 216 -1.93 1.78 13.18
C HIS A 216 -2.02 1.98 14.69
N LEU A 217 -2.31 3.19 15.18
CA LEU A 217 -2.65 3.41 16.58
C LEU A 217 -4.05 2.89 16.94
N LEU A 218 -5.01 2.89 16.00
CA LEU A 218 -6.30 2.22 16.20
C LEU A 218 -6.12 0.70 16.24
N VAL A 219 -5.31 0.15 15.34
CA VAL A 219 -4.99 -1.30 15.35
C VAL A 219 -4.23 -1.68 16.63
N LEU A 220 -3.23 -0.88 17.05
CA LEU A 220 -2.50 -1.08 18.30
C LEU A 220 -3.42 -0.99 19.51
N PHE A 221 -4.36 -0.04 19.54
CA PHE A 221 -5.36 0.06 20.58
C PHE A 221 -6.20 -1.23 20.69
N LEU A 222 -6.71 -1.75 19.56
CA LEU A 222 -7.47 -3.00 19.54
C LEU A 222 -6.63 -4.21 19.97
N LEU A 223 -5.37 -4.30 19.56
CA LEU A 223 -4.43 -5.32 20.04
C LEU A 223 -4.19 -5.21 21.55
N THR A 224 -4.09 -4.00 22.08
CA THR A 224 -3.87 -3.74 23.51
C THR A 224 -5.12 -4.06 24.32
N VAL A 225 -6.32 -3.73 23.82
CA VAL A 225 -7.61 -4.14 24.40
C VAL A 225 -7.73 -5.66 24.40
N ALA A 226 -7.32 -6.32 23.32
CA ALA A 226 -7.34 -7.79 23.25
C ALA A 226 -6.41 -8.43 24.28
N ALA A 227 -5.19 -7.90 24.46
CA ALA A 227 -4.25 -8.36 25.48
C ALA A 227 -4.81 -8.10 26.91
N TRP A 228 -5.35 -6.90 27.15
CA TRP A 228 -5.97 -6.53 28.42
C TRP A 228 -7.13 -7.45 28.80
N ALA A 229 -8.05 -7.69 27.85
CA ALA A 229 -9.17 -8.61 28.02
C ALA A 229 -8.68 -10.04 28.28
N TYR A 230 -7.65 -10.49 27.56
CA TYR A 230 -7.06 -11.81 27.75
C TYR A 230 -6.50 -12.00 29.16
N PHE A 231 -5.71 -11.05 29.66
CA PHE A 231 -5.12 -11.11 31.01
C PHE A 231 -6.16 -10.98 32.13
N ARG A 232 -7.30 -10.34 31.86
CA ARG A 232 -8.46 -10.27 32.78
C ARG A 232 -9.38 -11.49 32.74
N GLY A 233 -9.12 -12.47 31.85
CA GLY A 233 -9.97 -13.65 31.69
C GLY A 233 -11.21 -13.45 30.81
N LEU A 234 -11.35 -12.28 30.17
CA LEU A 234 -12.42 -11.94 29.23
C LEU A 234 -12.09 -12.50 27.83
N SER A 235 -11.99 -13.83 27.72
CA SER A 235 -11.48 -14.50 26.52
C SER A 235 -12.27 -14.18 25.25
N ALA A 236 -13.60 -14.18 25.30
CA ALA A 236 -14.43 -13.86 24.14
C ALA A 236 -14.20 -12.42 23.64
N THR A 237 -14.15 -11.45 24.56
CA THR A 237 -13.86 -10.04 24.26
C THR A 237 -12.49 -9.86 23.62
N SER A 238 -11.48 -10.62 24.07
CA SER A 238 -10.15 -10.64 23.43
C SER A 238 -10.24 -11.06 21.96
N GLY A 239 -10.98 -12.12 21.66
CA GLY A 239 -11.25 -12.57 20.29
C GLY A 239 -11.99 -11.54 19.45
N VAL A 240 -13.04 -10.92 19.99
CA VAL A 240 -13.82 -9.87 19.29
C VAL A 240 -12.97 -8.63 18.98
N ALA A 241 -12.13 -8.19 19.92
CA ALA A 241 -11.21 -7.06 19.68
C ALA A 241 -10.21 -7.37 18.55
N LEU A 242 -9.69 -8.60 18.50
CA LEU A 242 -8.82 -9.06 17.41
C LEU A 242 -9.56 -9.17 16.08
N ALA A 243 -10.84 -9.56 16.07
CA ALA A 243 -11.65 -9.56 14.86
C ALA A 243 -11.85 -8.14 14.31
N ALA A 244 -12.14 -7.17 15.19
CA ALA A 244 -12.23 -5.76 14.81
C ALA A 244 -10.89 -5.24 14.24
N ALA A 245 -9.75 -5.61 14.86
CA ALA A 245 -8.44 -5.28 14.33
C ALA A 245 -8.19 -5.93 12.96
N SER A 246 -8.61 -7.19 12.79
CA SER A 246 -8.51 -7.97 11.56
C SER A 246 -9.32 -7.37 10.41
N ALA A 247 -10.49 -6.81 10.73
CA ALA A 247 -11.35 -6.13 9.79
C ALA A 247 -10.77 -4.81 9.28
N LEU A 248 -9.82 -4.19 9.98
CA LEU A 248 -9.04 -3.04 9.49
C LEU A 248 -7.79 -3.49 8.74
N LYS A 249 -7.16 -4.58 9.20
CA LYS A 249 -5.94 -5.12 8.62
C LYS A 249 -5.82 -6.60 8.97
N ILE A 250 -5.59 -7.48 8.00
CA ILE A 250 -5.82 -8.93 8.17
C ILE A 250 -4.93 -9.66 9.20
N TYR A 251 -3.72 -9.16 9.50
CA TYR A 251 -2.72 -9.92 10.27
C TYR A 251 -3.10 -10.31 11.71
N PRO A 252 -3.91 -9.55 12.49
CA PRO A 252 -4.36 -9.96 13.82
C PRO A 252 -5.20 -11.24 13.80
N ALA A 253 -5.78 -11.64 12.66
CA ALA A 253 -6.54 -12.88 12.54
C ALA A 253 -5.66 -14.11 12.81
N LEU A 254 -4.34 -14.00 12.63
CA LEU A 254 -3.39 -15.06 12.91
C LEU A 254 -3.39 -15.49 14.39
N PHE A 255 -3.82 -14.62 15.32
CA PHE A 255 -4.02 -15.00 16.73
C PHE A 255 -4.96 -16.19 16.92
N LEU A 256 -5.76 -16.58 15.91
CA LEU A 256 -6.48 -17.84 15.91
C LEU A 256 -5.56 -19.03 16.19
N PHE A 257 -4.37 -19.10 15.56
CA PHE A 257 -3.39 -20.17 15.81
C PHE A 257 -2.87 -20.13 17.25
N TYR A 258 -2.64 -18.93 17.79
CA TYR A 258 -2.25 -18.73 19.18
C TYR A 258 -3.32 -19.27 20.15
N PHE A 259 -4.60 -18.92 19.93
CA PHE A 259 -5.70 -19.38 20.78
C PHE A 259 -5.96 -20.88 20.68
N ILE A 260 -5.88 -21.46 19.49
CA ILE A 260 -5.98 -22.92 19.30
C ILE A 260 -4.87 -23.62 20.08
N ARG A 261 -3.62 -23.14 19.97
CA ARG A 261 -2.47 -23.68 20.71
C ARG A 261 -2.66 -23.61 22.23
N LYS A 262 -3.17 -22.47 22.72
CA LYS A 262 -3.47 -22.23 24.15
C LYS A 262 -4.79 -22.86 24.63
N LYS A 263 -5.50 -23.58 23.75
CA LYS A 263 -6.85 -24.15 24.00
C LYS A 263 -7.86 -23.11 24.50
N GLN A 264 -7.71 -21.86 24.06
CA GLN A 264 -8.57 -20.73 24.43
C GLN A 264 -9.78 -20.65 23.51
N TRP A 265 -10.62 -21.68 23.54
CA TRP A 265 -11.74 -21.85 22.61
C TRP A 265 -12.73 -20.69 22.63
N ARG A 266 -12.99 -20.09 23.80
CA ARG A 266 -13.84 -18.89 23.90
C ARG A 266 -13.28 -17.70 23.14
N ALA A 267 -11.95 -17.49 23.16
CA ALA A 267 -11.30 -16.44 22.40
C ALA A 267 -11.28 -16.76 20.90
N ALA A 268 -10.99 -18.01 20.53
CA ALA A 268 -11.04 -18.48 19.15
C ALA A 268 -12.45 -18.32 18.55
N LEU A 269 -13.50 -18.75 19.26
CA LEU A 269 -14.89 -18.59 18.85
C LEU A 269 -15.29 -17.12 18.74
N GLY A 270 -14.88 -16.28 19.70
CA GLY A 270 -15.11 -14.83 19.64
C GLY A 270 -14.48 -14.19 18.40
N LEU A 271 -13.23 -14.56 18.08
CA LEU A 271 -12.53 -14.10 16.88
C LEU A 271 -13.23 -14.54 15.60
N VAL A 272 -13.57 -15.83 15.48
CA VAL A 272 -14.21 -16.39 14.28
C VAL A 272 -15.61 -15.82 14.08
N ALA A 273 -16.46 -15.82 15.11
CA ALA A 273 -17.84 -15.34 15.03
C ALA A 273 -17.88 -13.85 14.67
N ALA A 274 -17.07 -13.01 15.32
CA ALA A 274 -17.01 -11.59 14.99
C ALA A 274 -16.42 -11.33 13.59
N SER A 275 -15.45 -12.14 13.13
CA SER A 275 -14.92 -12.03 11.76
C SER A 275 -15.97 -12.38 10.71
N ILE A 276 -16.81 -13.40 10.94
CA ILE A 276 -17.93 -13.75 10.06
C ILE A 276 -18.96 -12.62 10.03
N LEU A 277 -19.32 -12.04 11.18
CA LEU A 277 -20.24 -10.91 11.24
C LEU A 277 -19.70 -9.68 10.50
N LEU A 278 -18.40 -9.37 10.66
CA LEU A 278 -17.76 -8.26 9.96
C LEU A 278 -17.65 -8.53 8.45
N ALA A 279 -17.42 -9.78 8.02
CA ALA A 279 -17.48 -10.15 6.61
C ALA A 279 -18.91 -9.97 6.05
N GLY A 280 -19.93 -10.39 6.80
CA GLY A 280 -21.34 -10.15 6.46
C GLY A 280 -21.67 -8.66 6.36
N LEU A 281 -21.16 -7.84 7.29
CA LEU A 281 -21.28 -6.39 7.24
C LEU A 281 -20.59 -5.82 6.00
N SER A 282 -19.38 -6.28 5.66
CA SER A 282 -18.66 -5.86 4.45
C SER A 282 -19.46 -6.17 3.18
N LEU A 283 -20.10 -7.34 3.10
CA LEU A 283 -20.97 -7.71 1.99
C LEU A 283 -22.22 -6.83 1.93
N ALA A 284 -22.84 -6.53 3.08
CA ALA A 284 -24.03 -5.69 3.15
C ALA A 284 -23.75 -4.23 2.77
N LEU A 285 -22.58 -3.68 3.15
CA LEU A 285 -22.22 -2.29 2.90
C LEU A 285 -21.65 -2.05 1.49
N PHE A 286 -20.85 -2.97 0.97
CA PHE A 286 -20.07 -2.76 -0.27
C PHE A 286 -20.50 -3.66 -1.44
N GLY A 287 -21.37 -4.65 -1.20
CA GLY A 287 -21.83 -5.58 -2.21
C GLY A 287 -20.80 -6.65 -2.59
N TRP A 288 -21.24 -7.67 -3.33
CA TRP A 288 -20.38 -8.75 -3.78
C TRP A 288 -19.23 -8.30 -4.70
N PRO A 289 -19.41 -7.40 -5.69
CA PRO A 289 -18.34 -7.05 -6.63
C PRO A 289 -17.06 -6.52 -5.95
N ALA A 290 -17.19 -5.56 -5.02
CA ALA A 290 -16.03 -5.00 -4.32
C ALA A 290 -15.35 -6.03 -3.40
N ASN A 291 -16.15 -6.85 -2.69
CA ASN A 291 -15.61 -7.91 -1.83
C ASN A 291 -14.93 -9.02 -2.63
N ARG A 292 -15.45 -9.35 -3.82
CA ARG A 292 -14.84 -10.32 -4.75
C ARG A 292 -13.46 -9.86 -5.19
N THR A 293 -13.31 -8.61 -5.64
CA THR A 293 -12.01 -8.05 -6.02
C THR A 293 -11.04 -8.09 -4.84
N TYR A 294 -11.47 -7.73 -3.64
CA TYR A 294 -10.61 -7.87 -2.46
C TYR A 294 -10.17 -9.32 -2.20
N LEU A 295 -11.09 -10.28 -2.25
CA LEU A 295 -10.82 -11.68 -1.89
C LEU A 295 -9.98 -12.43 -2.94
N PHE A 296 -10.21 -12.17 -4.22
CA PHE A 296 -9.59 -12.94 -5.30
C PHE A 296 -8.43 -12.23 -6.00
N GLU A 297 -8.37 -10.90 -5.94
CA GLU A 297 -7.30 -10.12 -6.59
C GLU A 297 -6.34 -9.52 -5.54
N ILE A 298 -6.88 -8.83 -4.52
CA ILE A 298 -6.05 -8.05 -3.58
C ILE A 298 -5.38 -8.94 -2.52
N LEU A 299 -6.16 -9.65 -1.72
CA LEU A 299 -5.68 -10.44 -0.57
C LEU A 299 -4.62 -11.46 -0.97
N PRO A 300 -4.81 -12.25 -2.05
CA PRO A 300 -3.80 -13.23 -2.47
C PRO A 300 -2.47 -12.58 -2.85
N ARG A 301 -2.48 -11.40 -3.50
CA ARG A 301 -1.29 -10.62 -3.87
C ARG A 301 -0.60 -9.96 -2.66
N SER A 302 -1.37 -9.57 -1.64
CA SER A 302 -0.83 -9.06 -0.37
C SER A 302 -0.09 -10.14 0.42
N LEU A 303 -0.66 -11.35 0.47
CA LEU A 303 -0.04 -12.49 1.16
C LEU A 303 1.23 -12.99 0.46
N SER A 304 1.34 -12.87 -0.86
CA SER A 304 2.56 -13.21 -1.62
C SER A 304 3.61 -12.10 -1.65
N GLY A 305 3.33 -10.93 -1.05
CA GLY A 305 4.22 -9.78 -1.05
C GLY A 305 4.41 -9.13 -2.43
N THR A 306 3.40 -9.21 -3.30
CA THR A 306 3.39 -8.66 -4.66
C THR A 306 2.28 -7.61 -4.85
N SER A 307 1.88 -6.99 -3.74
CA SER A 307 0.91 -5.91 -3.68
C SER A 307 1.46 -4.59 -4.23
N LEU A 308 2.72 -4.28 -3.94
CA LEU A 308 3.48 -3.13 -4.46
C LEU A 308 4.80 -3.65 -5.03
N ASP A 309 5.76 -2.77 -5.34
CA ASP A 309 7.11 -3.15 -5.80
C ASP A 309 7.72 -4.24 -4.90
N PRO A 310 7.82 -5.50 -5.37
CA PRO A 310 8.25 -6.61 -4.53
C PRO A 310 9.77 -6.66 -4.30
N TYR A 311 10.54 -5.78 -4.96
CA TYR A 311 12.00 -5.72 -4.90
C TYR A 311 12.52 -4.56 -4.05
N SER A 312 11.64 -3.71 -3.53
CA SER A 312 12.03 -2.53 -2.77
C SER A 312 12.77 -2.92 -1.49
N VAL A 313 14.00 -2.42 -1.35
CA VAL A 313 14.79 -2.58 -0.11
C VAL A 313 14.17 -1.84 1.08
N ARG A 314 13.25 -0.90 0.82
CA ARG A 314 12.56 -0.14 1.86
C ARG A 314 11.64 -1.00 2.70
N TRP A 315 11.12 -2.10 2.15
CA TRP A 315 10.30 -3.02 2.91
C TRP A 315 11.04 -3.65 4.08
N ASN A 316 12.38 -3.76 4.03
CA ASN A 316 13.16 -4.41 5.07
C ASN A 316 12.54 -5.76 5.51
N SER A 317 12.03 -6.53 4.54
CA SER A 317 11.39 -7.82 4.77
C SER A 317 12.18 -8.96 4.16
N LEU A 318 12.01 -10.15 4.73
CA LEU A 318 12.70 -11.34 4.25
C LEU A 318 12.28 -11.70 2.82
N ILE A 319 11.01 -11.51 2.48
CA ILE A 319 10.51 -11.79 1.12
C ILE A 319 11.12 -10.84 0.09
N ALA A 320 11.24 -9.55 0.38
CA ALA A 320 11.87 -8.58 -0.51
C ALA A 320 13.37 -8.87 -0.69
N LEU A 321 14.08 -9.22 0.39
CA LEU A 321 15.48 -9.66 0.31
C LEU A 321 15.64 -10.88 -0.60
N LEU A 322 14.87 -11.94 -0.38
CA LEU A 322 14.97 -13.18 -1.16
C LEU A 322 14.57 -12.97 -2.62
N ARG A 323 13.53 -12.18 -2.92
CA ARG A 323 13.17 -11.83 -4.29
C ARG A 323 14.29 -11.06 -4.97
N ARG A 324 14.88 -10.08 -4.30
CA ARG A 324 15.98 -9.27 -4.85
C ARG A 324 17.24 -10.09 -5.11
N LEU A 325 17.53 -11.08 -4.28
CA LEU A 325 18.67 -11.98 -4.46
C LEU A 325 18.49 -12.94 -5.64
N PHE A 326 17.28 -13.48 -5.85
CA PHE A 326 17.05 -14.66 -6.69
C PHE A 326 16.19 -14.45 -7.95
N ILE A 327 15.45 -13.34 -8.06
CA ILE A 327 14.52 -13.09 -9.16
C ILE A 327 14.95 -11.84 -9.92
N ALA A 328 15.32 -11.99 -11.19
CA ALA A 328 15.53 -10.86 -12.08
C ALA A 328 14.17 -10.27 -12.47
N GLU A 329 14.06 -8.95 -12.59
CA GLU A 329 12.96 -8.27 -13.26
C GLU A 329 13.55 -7.09 -14.05
N PRO A 330 13.18 -6.88 -15.33
CA PRO A 330 13.92 -5.99 -16.23
C PRO A 330 14.06 -4.53 -15.77
N ASP A 331 13.11 -4.00 -15.00
CA ASP A 331 13.10 -2.58 -14.59
C ASP A 331 13.45 -2.41 -13.10
N LEU A 332 12.90 -3.25 -12.23
CA LEU A 332 12.92 -3.12 -10.77
C LEU A 332 14.11 -3.86 -10.13
N ASN A 333 14.55 -4.96 -10.76
CA ASN A 333 15.68 -5.75 -10.29
C ASN A 333 16.48 -6.40 -11.43
N PRO A 334 17.13 -5.60 -12.31
CA PRO A 334 17.81 -6.12 -13.50
C PRO A 334 19.08 -6.91 -13.18
N HIS A 335 19.67 -6.69 -12.00
CA HIS A 335 20.95 -7.27 -11.58
C HIS A 335 20.84 -7.93 -10.20
N PRO A 336 20.06 -9.02 -10.05
CA PRO A 336 20.06 -9.81 -8.83
C PRO A 336 21.44 -10.44 -8.60
N LEU A 337 21.67 -10.98 -7.40
CA LEU A 337 22.90 -11.74 -7.13
C LEU A 337 23.02 -12.95 -8.07
N ILE A 338 21.91 -13.68 -8.24
CA ILE A 338 21.79 -14.77 -9.21
C ILE A 338 20.33 -14.92 -9.61
N HIS A 339 20.01 -15.08 -10.88
CA HIS A 339 18.65 -15.43 -11.28
C HIS A 339 18.41 -16.93 -11.08
N TYR A 340 17.85 -17.33 -9.95
CA TYR A 340 17.53 -18.72 -9.64
C TYR A 340 16.17 -18.85 -8.93
N PRO A 341 15.05 -18.77 -9.67
CA PRO A 341 13.70 -18.80 -9.10
C PRO A 341 13.38 -19.97 -8.16
N PRO A 342 13.89 -21.21 -8.38
CA PRO A 342 13.69 -22.30 -7.42
C PRO A 342 14.24 -21.99 -6.02
N ALA A 343 15.36 -21.26 -5.89
CA ALA A 343 15.88 -20.87 -4.57
C ALA A 343 14.92 -19.93 -3.84
N PHE A 344 14.34 -18.94 -4.54
CA PHE A 344 13.29 -18.11 -3.93
C PHE A 344 12.09 -18.96 -3.51
N ALA A 345 11.60 -19.82 -4.41
CA ALA A 345 10.41 -20.63 -4.19
C ALA A 345 10.53 -21.54 -2.95
N LEU A 346 11.73 -22.04 -2.65
CA LEU A 346 12.01 -22.92 -1.52
C LEU A 346 12.41 -22.15 -0.25
N LEU A 347 13.31 -21.15 -0.35
CA LEU A 347 13.83 -20.46 0.83
C LEU A 347 12.79 -19.56 1.51
N GLN A 348 11.94 -18.89 0.72
CA GLN A 348 10.93 -17.99 1.27
C GLN A 348 9.96 -18.69 2.26
N PRO A 349 9.30 -19.79 1.90
CA PRO A 349 8.36 -20.47 2.80
C PRO A 349 9.10 -21.23 3.90
N PHE A 350 10.31 -21.73 3.64
CA PHE A 350 11.16 -22.32 4.66
C PHE A 350 11.43 -21.32 5.79
N CYS A 351 11.86 -20.10 5.46
CA CYS A 351 12.13 -19.11 6.48
C CYS A 351 10.87 -18.68 7.24
N GLN A 352 9.73 -18.48 6.57
CA GLN A 352 8.48 -18.19 7.27
C GLN A 352 8.05 -19.32 8.21
N ALA A 353 8.18 -20.58 7.78
CA ALA A 353 7.91 -21.74 8.63
C ALA A 353 8.88 -21.82 9.83
N MET A 354 10.17 -21.51 9.63
CA MET A 354 11.17 -21.44 10.71
C MET A 354 10.90 -20.33 11.73
N LEU A 355 10.27 -19.24 11.32
CA LEU A 355 9.86 -18.18 12.25
C LEU A 355 8.60 -18.59 13.01
N PHE A 356 7.60 -19.15 12.33
CA PHE A 356 6.28 -19.38 12.89
C PHE A 356 6.16 -20.68 13.72
N VAL A 357 6.64 -21.81 13.18
CA VAL A 357 6.37 -23.13 13.77
C VAL A 357 7.15 -23.37 15.06
N PRO A 358 8.46 -23.07 15.17
CA PRO A 358 9.18 -23.21 16.43
C PRO A 358 8.59 -22.35 17.54
N PHE A 359 8.09 -21.15 17.21
CA PHE A 359 7.42 -20.31 18.19
C PHE A 359 6.14 -20.96 18.73
N LEU A 360 5.25 -21.45 17.86
CA LEU A 360 4.03 -22.16 18.30
C LEU A 360 4.33 -23.41 19.14
N TRP A 361 5.44 -24.08 18.84
CA TRP A 361 5.90 -25.22 19.63
C TRP A 361 6.41 -24.80 21.02
N LEU A 362 7.14 -23.67 21.12
CA LEU A 362 7.68 -23.18 22.39
C LEU A 362 6.61 -22.63 23.36
N ILE A 363 5.47 -22.17 22.85
CA ILE A 363 4.32 -21.74 23.65
C ILE A 363 3.77 -22.90 24.49
N ASP A 364 3.40 -22.64 25.75
CA ASP A 364 2.70 -23.61 26.59
C ASP A 364 1.22 -23.74 26.20
N THR A 365 0.68 -24.96 26.20
CA THR A 365 -0.77 -25.21 26.11
C THR A 365 -1.60 -24.58 27.22
N ARG A 366 -1.08 -24.55 28.46
CA ARG A 366 -1.83 -24.13 29.64
C ARG A 366 -1.54 -22.67 29.93
N ARG A 367 -2.52 -21.98 30.52
CA ARG A 367 -2.27 -20.68 31.14
C ARG A 367 -1.38 -20.91 32.36
N ARG A 368 -0.22 -20.26 32.41
CA ARG A 368 0.70 -20.28 33.56
C ARG A 368 0.60 -18.96 34.33
N ASP A 369 1.69 -18.58 34.99
CA ASP A 369 1.85 -17.28 35.62
C ASP A 369 1.70 -16.12 34.62
N SER A 370 1.32 -14.97 35.16
CA SER A 370 1.12 -13.75 34.38
C SER A 370 2.35 -13.29 33.58
N GLY A 371 3.57 -13.57 34.06
CA GLY A 371 4.80 -13.13 33.39
C GLY A 371 5.07 -13.93 32.11
N ARG A 372 4.86 -15.25 32.14
CA ARG A 372 5.01 -16.09 30.95
C ARG A 372 3.99 -15.75 29.87
N GLU A 373 2.74 -15.47 30.26
CA GLU A 373 1.72 -15.03 29.30
C GLU A 373 2.10 -13.70 28.64
N MET A 374 2.74 -12.77 29.37
CA MET A 374 3.27 -11.52 28.81
C MET A 374 4.38 -11.75 27.79
N LEU A 375 5.31 -12.67 28.09
CA LEU A 375 6.37 -13.06 27.17
C LEU A 375 5.78 -13.64 25.87
N GLU A 376 4.83 -14.54 25.98
CA GLU A 376 4.21 -15.19 24.82
C GLU A 376 3.39 -14.20 23.96
N TRP A 377 2.57 -13.34 24.58
CA TRP A 377 1.81 -12.30 23.86
C TRP A 377 2.72 -11.26 23.21
N GLY A 378 3.70 -10.75 23.95
CA GLY A 378 4.66 -9.78 23.45
C GLY A 378 5.47 -10.36 22.28
N SER A 379 5.86 -11.63 22.38
CA SER A 379 6.56 -12.33 21.30
C SER A 379 5.66 -12.57 20.08
N TYR A 380 4.37 -12.88 20.28
CA TYR A 380 3.45 -13.06 19.17
C TYR A 380 3.26 -11.78 18.36
N VAL A 381 3.13 -10.63 19.04
CA VAL A 381 3.02 -9.34 18.37
C VAL A 381 4.28 -9.01 17.55
N ALA A 382 5.47 -9.33 18.07
CA ALA A 382 6.72 -9.18 17.32
C ALA A 382 6.79 -10.13 16.11
N LEU A 383 6.34 -11.39 16.25
CA LEU A 383 6.27 -12.37 15.16
C LEU A 383 5.43 -11.87 13.98
N LEU A 384 4.30 -11.20 14.26
CA LEU A 384 3.41 -10.65 13.22
C LEU A 384 4.11 -9.62 12.33
N LEU A 385 5.11 -8.90 12.86
CA LEU A 385 5.90 -7.93 12.10
C LEU A 385 7.01 -8.62 11.32
N VAL A 386 7.72 -9.60 11.92
CA VAL A 386 8.80 -10.33 11.24
C VAL A 386 8.26 -11.14 10.06
N LEU A 387 7.03 -11.66 10.19
CA LEU A 387 6.33 -12.38 9.12
C LEU A 387 5.74 -11.46 8.04
N SER A 388 5.72 -10.14 8.27
CA SER A 388 5.11 -9.19 7.34
C SER A 388 5.83 -9.19 5.99
N THR A 389 5.05 -9.15 4.91
CA THR A 389 5.59 -9.16 3.56
C THR A 389 6.17 -7.80 3.15
N ALA A 390 5.58 -6.71 3.63
CA ALA A 390 5.98 -5.33 3.31
C ALA A 390 5.78 -4.37 4.50
N PRO A 391 6.54 -4.52 5.60
CA PRO A 391 6.41 -3.68 6.80
C PRO A 391 7.03 -2.29 6.57
N ALA A 392 6.18 -1.32 6.25
CA ALA A 392 6.52 0.11 6.35
C ALA A 392 6.74 0.56 7.84
N PRO A 393 7.47 1.67 8.09
CA PRO A 393 7.88 2.09 9.43
C PRO A 393 6.74 2.22 10.47
N TYR A 394 5.60 2.77 10.07
CA TYR A 394 4.45 2.97 10.96
C TYR A 394 3.80 1.65 11.44
N HIS A 395 4.05 0.52 10.77
CA HIS A 395 3.61 -0.80 11.24
C HIS A 395 4.20 -1.17 12.61
N TYR A 396 5.42 -0.71 12.87
CA TYR A 396 6.15 -1.02 14.10
C TYR A 396 5.61 -0.28 15.33
N CYS A 397 4.55 0.55 15.21
CA CYS A 397 3.78 1.01 16.38
C CYS A 397 3.29 -0.18 17.23
N ALA A 398 2.95 -1.31 16.59
CA ALA A 398 2.54 -2.52 17.30
C ALA A 398 3.62 -3.05 18.27
N LEU A 399 4.92 -2.79 18.03
CA LEU A 399 5.98 -3.20 18.94
C LEU A 399 5.92 -2.49 20.29
N MET A 400 5.22 -1.36 20.45
CA MET A 400 5.09 -0.70 21.77
C MET A 400 4.43 -1.63 22.81
N LEU A 401 3.45 -2.44 22.38
CA LEU A 401 2.83 -3.47 23.21
C LEU A 401 3.85 -4.55 23.57
N SER A 402 4.56 -5.09 22.58
CA SER A 402 5.62 -6.08 22.80
C SER A 402 6.70 -5.56 23.75
N ALA A 403 7.22 -4.36 23.48
CA ALA A 403 8.27 -3.73 24.27
C ALA A 403 7.89 -3.61 25.74
N THR A 404 6.66 -3.17 26.02
CA THR A 404 6.18 -3.00 27.40
C THR A 404 6.03 -4.34 28.11
N LEU A 405 5.40 -5.34 27.48
CA LEU A 405 5.18 -6.65 28.09
C LEU A 405 6.50 -7.38 28.36
N ILE A 406 7.47 -7.31 27.45
CA ILE A 406 8.76 -7.97 27.57
C ILE A 406 9.64 -7.28 28.63
N VAL A 407 9.67 -5.94 28.68
CA VAL A 407 10.39 -5.22 29.74
C VAL A 407 9.80 -5.54 31.11
N ASP A 408 8.48 -5.59 31.25
CA ASP A 408 7.83 -5.96 32.51
C ASP A 408 8.19 -7.39 32.94
N TYR A 409 8.13 -8.35 32.01
CA TYR A 409 8.55 -9.73 32.25
C TYR A 409 10.01 -9.83 32.75
N LEU A 410 10.97 -9.24 32.01
CA LEU A 410 12.39 -9.30 32.36
C LEU A 410 12.72 -8.57 33.66
N THR A 411 12.01 -7.47 33.94
CA THR A 411 12.15 -6.72 35.20
C THR A 411 11.67 -7.54 36.39
N ARG A 412 10.58 -8.31 36.25
CA ARG A 412 10.10 -9.22 37.31
C ARG A 412 11.11 -10.33 37.61
N LEU A 413 11.85 -10.79 36.59
CA LEU A 413 12.95 -11.74 36.76
C LEU A 413 14.25 -11.10 37.28
N LYS A 414 14.29 -9.77 37.46
CA LYS A 414 15.48 -9.01 37.83
C LYS A 414 16.65 -9.16 36.85
N GLU A 415 16.40 -9.52 35.59
CA GLU A 415 17.43 -9.70 34.56
C GLU A 415 17.74 -8.38 33.83
N MET A 416 18.40 -7.43 34.51
CA MET A 416 18.64 -6.08 33.96
C MET A 416 19.49 -6.08 32.66
N ARG A 417 20.40 -7.03 32.51
CA ARG A 417 21.18 -7.19 31.26
C ARG A 417 20.26 -7.52 30.07
N ALA A 418 19.26 -8.37 30.29
CA ALA A 418 18.29 -8.72 29.26
C ALA A 418 17.35 -7.54 28.97
N VAL A 419 16.96 -6.77 29.98
CA VAL A 419 16.18 -5.52 29.78
C VAL A 419 16.94 -4.54 28.88
N VAL A 420 18.21 -4.28 29.16
CA VAL A 420 19.03 -3.36 28.35
C VAL A 420 19.19 -3.89 26.93
N ALA A 421 19.49 -5.17 26.76
CA ALA A 421 19.61 -5.79 25.44
C ALA A 421 18.31 -5.67 24.63
N TRP A 422 17.17 -5.96 25.26
CA TRP A 422 15.86 -5.84 24.63
C TRP A 422 15.54 -4.40 24.21
N VAL A 423 15.73 -3.43 25.11
CA VAL A 423 15.48 -2.00 24.82
C VAL A 423 16.40 -1.51 23.70
N ALA A 424 17.66 -1.95 23.66
CA ALA A 424 18.60 -1.62 22.59
C ALA A 424 18.14 -2.18 21.23
N LEU A 425 17.74 -3.46 21.17
CA LEU A 425 17.23 -4.08 19.94
C LEU A 425 15.93 -3.43 19.48
N TYR A 426 14.99 -3.18 20.40
CA TYR A 426 13.75 -2.47 20.12
C TYR A 426 14.00 -1.07 19.55
N THR A 427 14.92 -0.31 20.16
CA THR A 427 15.32 1.02 19.69
C THR A 427 15.94 0.92 18.29
N LEU A 428 16.82 -0.05 18.05
CA LEU A 428 17.47 -0.25 16.75
C LEU A 428 16.45 -0.51 15.63
N VAL A 429 15.42 -1.31 15.88
CA VAL A 429 14.32 -1.54 14.92
C VAL A 429 13.54 -0.25 14.66
N CYS A 430 13.30 0.54 15.71
CA CYS A 430 12.55 1.79 15.64
C CYS A 430 13.36 2.98 15.12
N LEU A 431 14.66 2.84 14.85
CA LEU A 431 15.46 3.90 14.25
C LEU A 431 15.22 3.95 12.72
N PRO A 432 15.36 5.13 12.10
CA PRO A 432 15.20 5.32 10.66
C PRO A 432 16.42 4.84 9.85
N ILE A 433 17.06 3.74 10.24
CA ILE A 433 18.34 3.26 9.67
C ILE A 433 18.21 2.93 8.18
N TYR A 434 17.02 2.51 7.78
CA TYR A 434 16.69 2.21 6.39
C TYR A 434 16.77 3.40 5.44
N ARG A 435 16.81 4.65 5.95
CA ARG A 435 16.87 5.87 5.12
C ARG A 435 18.25 6.12 4.51
N TRP A 436 19.31 5.49 5.02
CA TRP A 436 20.69 5.69 4.55
C TRP A 436 21.13 4.68 3.48
N ILE A 437 20.18 3.97 2.87
CA ILE A 437 20.44 2.87 1.95
C ILE A 437 20.22 3.33 0.52
N PRO A 438 21.05 2.91 -0.45
CA PRO A 438 20.78 3.10 -1.87
C PRO A 438 19.41 2.56 -2.27
N SER A 439 18.71 3.23 -3.18
CA SER A 439 17.38 2.78 -3.63
C SER A 439 17.43 1.52 -4.51
N SER A 440 18.51 1.34 -5.25
CA SER A 440 18.68 0.25 -6.22
C SER A 440 20.04 -0.44 -6.05
N PRO A 441 20.32 -1.05 -4.88
CA PRO A 441 21.57 -1.76 -4.65
C PRO A 441 21.64 -3.00 -5.54
N SER A 442 22.84 -3.37 -5.98
CA SER A 442 23.09 -4.55 -6.81
C SER A 442 24.20 -5.42 -6.22
N GLY A 443 24.20 -6.71 -6.60
CA GLY A 443 25.18 -7.68 -6.10
C GLY A 443 25.22 -7.74 -4.56
N TRP A 444 26.44 -7.71 -3.99
CA TRP A 444 26.66 -7.85 -2.54
C TRP A 444 26.08 -6.69 -1.71
N GLN A 445 25.94 -5.48 -2.28
CA GLN A 445 25.35 -4.32 -1.59
C GLN A 445 23.91 -4.59 -1.14
N THR A 446 23.22 -5.51 -1.83
CA THR A 446 21.88 -5.96 -1.46
C THR A 446 21.81 -6.47 -0.03
N PHE A 447 22.83 -7.18 0.46
CA PHE A 447 22.83 -7.67 1.84
C PHE A 447 22.85 -6.52 2.84
N LEU A 448 23.67 -5.48 2.63
CA LEU A 448 23.71 -4.34 3.56
C LEU A 448 22.46 -3.45 3.51
N SER A 449 21.53 -3.73 2.59
CA SER A 449 20.39 -2.88 2.31
C SER A 449 19.12 -3.24 3.08
N PHE A 450 19.22 -4.12 4.10
CA PHE A 450 18.11 -4.55 4.96
C PHE A 450 18.43 -4.44 6.48
N PRO A 451 19.00 -3.33 6.99
CA PRO A 451 19.45 -3.22 8.37
C PRO A 451 18.32 -3.33 9.40
N ARG A 452 17.10 -2.85 9.09
CA ARG A 452 15.96 -3.01 10.01
C ARG A 452 15.52 -4.47 10.08
N LEU A 453 15.55 -5.20 8.96
CA LEU A 453 15.28 -6.64 8.96
C LEU A 453 16.25 -7.37 9.89
N TYR A 454 17.54 -7.04 9.84
CA TYR A 454 18.54 -7.69 10.70
C TYR A 454 18.36 -7.35 12.16
N ALA A 455 18.03 -6.09 12.49
CA ALA A 455 17.67 -5.70 13.85
C ALA A 455 16.43 -6.47 14.35
N GLU A 456 15.44 -6.65 13.48
CA GLU A 456 14.21 -7.39 13.78
C GLU A 456 14.45 -8.89 13.95
N LEU A 457 15.30 -9.51 13.12
CA LEU A 457 15.71 -10.90 13.28
C LEU A 457 16.54 -11.11 14.56
N ALA A 458 17.41 -10.17 14.92
CA ALA A 458 18.15 -10.22 16.19
C ALA A 458 17.21 -10.11 17.40
N LEU A 459 16.22 -9.21 17.33
CA LEU A 459 15.14 -9.09 18.31
C LEU A 459 14.33 -10.39 18.40
N TRP A 460 14.02 -11.01 17.27
CA TRP A 460 13.30 -12.29 17.21
C TRP A 460 14.10 -13.44 17.83
N ILE A 461 15.40 -13.55 17.53
CA ILE A 461 16.30 -14.54 18.12
C ILE A 461 16.36 -14.37 19.65
N PHE A 462 16.43 -13.12 20.13
CA PHE A 462 16.37 -12.82 21.56
C PHE A 462 15.07 -13.35 22.20
N LEU A 463 13.91 -13.09 21.59
CA LEU A 463 12.62 -13.58 22.09
C LEU A 463 12.54 -15.10 22.11
N MET A 464 13.01 -15.76 21.05
CA MET A 464 13.05 -17.22 20.98
C MET A 464 13.96 -17.83 22.06
N ARG A 465 15.07 -17.17 22.38
CA ARG A 465 15.94 -17.54 23.50
C ARG A 465 15.20 -17.44 24.83
N GLU A 466 14.54 -16.32 25.11
CA GLU A 466 13.82 -16.14 26.38
C GLU A 466 12.61 -17.08 26.49
N LEU A 467 11.88 -17.34 25.41
CA LEU A 467 10.81 -18.35 25.37
C LEU A 467 11.36 -19.75 25.69
N ASN A 468 12.52 -20.11 25.15
CA ASN A 468 13.15 -21.38 25.44
C ASN A 468 13.65 -21.45 26.90
N ARG A 469 14.22 -20.37 27.44
CA ARG A 469 14.66 -20.29 28.85
C ARG A 469 13.48 -20.38 29.84
N ALA A 470 12.32 -19.86 29.45
CA ALA A 470 11.10 -19.92 30.26
C ALA A 470 10.45 -21.32 30.31
N ASN A 471 10.94 -22.29 29.54
CA ASN A 471 10.45 -23.66 29.55
C ASN A 471 11.22 -24.53 30.54
N ASP A 472 10.50 -25.42 31.24
CA ASP A 472 11.10 -26.28 32.29
C ASP A 472 12.02 -27.36 31.71
N MET A 473 11.74 -27.78 30.47
CA MET A 473 12.49 -28.84 29.79
C MET A 473 13.51 -28.24 28.80
N PRO A 474 14.80 -28.61 28.89
CA PRO A 474 15.81 -28.20 27.93
C PRO A 474 15.45 -28.57 26.48
N LEU A 475 15.86 -27.72 25.53
CA LEU A 475 15.58 -27.91 24.10
C LEU A 475 15.99 -29.30 23.59
N THR A 476 17.15 -29.81 24.01
CA THR A 476 17.68 -31.13 23.60
C THR A 476 16.78 -32.29 24.01
N GLN A 477 16.12 -32.20 25.15
CA GLN A 477 15.15 -33.19 25.60
C GLN A 477 13.82 -33.02 24.87
N ARG A 478 13.37 -31.77 24.67
CA ARG A 478 12.14 -31.48 23.94
C ARG A 478 12.15 -31.99 22.51
N LEU A 479 13.29 -31.91 21.81
CA LEU A 479 13.45 -32.43 20.44
C LEU A 479 13.20 -33.94 20.32
N ARG A 480 13.28 -34.70 21.42
CA ARG A 480 13.02 -36.15 21.45
C ARG A 480 11.57 -36.51 21.74
N THR A 481 10.70 -35.52 21.90
CA THR A 481 9.27 -35.74 22.23
C THR A 481 8.44 -36.02 20.98
N ARG A 482 7.30 -36.69 21.16
CA ARG A 482 6.29 -36.87 20.08
C ARG A 482 5.75 -35.53 19.57
N GLU A 483 5.68 -34.52 20.44
CA GLU A 483 5.28 -33.16 20.05
C GLU A 483 6.27 -32.56 19.06
N ALA A 484 7.59 -32.73 19.27
CA ALA A 484 8.59 -32.25 18.33
C ALA A 484 8.43 -32.89 16.94
N ALA A 485 8.12 -34.19 16.87
CA ALA A 485 7.82 -34.87 15.62
C ALA A 485 6.57 -34.30 14.92
N ALA A 486 5.50 -34.01 15.68
CA ALA A 486 4.28 -33.40 15.14
C ALA A 486 4.53 -32.00 14.59
N PHE A 487 5.27 -31.15 15.32
CA PHE A 487 5.64 -29.82 14.84
C PHE A 487 6.64 -29.87 13.67
N GLY A 488 7.54 -30.85 13.63
CA GLY A 488 8.39 -31.14 12.47
C GLY A 488 7.57 -31.49 11.23
N PHE A 489 6.50 -32.28 11.38
CA PHE A 489 5.57 -32.58 10.30
C PHE A 489 4.78 -31.34 9.85
N ILE A 490 4.26 -30.53 10.78
CA ILE A 490 3.57 -29.26 10.45
C ILE A 490 4.50 -28.32 9.69
N LEU A 491 5.76 -28.24 10.09
CA LEU A 491 6.79 -27.45 9.42
C LEU A 491 7.01 -27.92 7.99
N ILE A 492 7.17 -29.23 7.76
CA ILE A 492 7.33 -29.82 6.42
C ILE A 492 6.09 -29.53 5.57
N LEU A 493 4.88 -29.64 6.13
CA LEU A 493 3.63 -29.35 5.42
C LEU A 493 3.53 -27.88 5.02
N LEU A 494 3.77 -26.95 5.95
CA LEU A 494 3.71 -25.51 5.66
C LEU A 494 4.79 -25.10 4.65
N TYR A 495 5.99 -25.64 4.79
CA TYR A 495 7.07 -25.47 3.83
C TYR A 495 6.67 -25.99 2.44
N GLY A 496 6.19 -27.23 2.35
CA GLY A 496 5.79 -27.85 1.08
C GLY A 496 4.63 -27.12 0.40
N ALA A 497 3.60 -26.72 1.16
CA ALA A 497 2.48 -25.94 0.66
C ALA A 497 2.91 -24.54 0.17
N GLY A 498 3.77 -23.85 0.93
CA GLY A 498 4.32 -22.55 0.55
C GLY A 498 5.21 -22.65 -0.70
N ALA A 499 6.04 -23.69 -0.79
CA ALA A 499 6.88 -23.94 -1.96
C ALA A 499 6.05 -24.22 -3.21
N ALA A 500 5.04 -25.09 -3.10
CA ALA A 500 4.10 -25.36 -4.19
C ALA A 500 3.34 -24.08 -4.62
N GLY A 501 2.95 -23.24 -3.65
CA GLY A 501 2.35 -21.93 -3.91
C GLY A 501 3.27 -20.98 -4.68
N ASN A 502 4.54 -20.89 -4.28
CA ASN A 502 5.52 -20.06 -5.00
C ASN A 502 5.82 -20.58 -6.40
N PHE A 503 5.99 -21.90 -6.58
CA PHE A 503 6.17 -22.47 -7.92
C PHE A 503 4.97 -22.19 -8.83
N ARG A 504 3.75 -22.26 -8.29
CA ARG A 504 2.54 -21.87 -9.02
C ARG A 504 2.56 -20.39 -9.39
N SER A 505 2.89 -19.51 -8.46
CA SER A 505 2.95 -18.06 -8.69
C SER A 505 4.02 -17.65 -9.71
N LEU A 506 5.15 -18.35 -9.75
CA LEU A 506 6.24 -18.07 -10.69
C LEU A 506 5.98 -18.62 -12.11
N ARG A 507 4.97 -19.49 -12.28
CA ARG A 507 4.66 -20.10 -13.56
C ARG A 507 4.11 -19.04 -14.53
N GLY A 508 4.71 -18.95 -15.72
CA GLY A 508 4.32 -17.97 -16.75
C GLY A 508 4.88 -16.56 -16.52
N GLN A 509 5.34 -16.23 -15.30
CA GLN A 509 5.77 -14.88 -14.93
C GLN A 509 6.86 -14.29 -15.82
N PHE A 510 7.79 -15.12 -16.34
CA PHE A 510 8.98 -14.67 -17.06
C PHE A 510 8.79 -14.51 -18.58
N GLN A 511 7.61 -14.82 -19.12
CA GLN A 511 7.43 -14.99 -20.56
C GLN A 511 7.40 -13.69 -21.35
N ASP A 512 6.91 -12.64 -20.73
CA ASP A 512 6.83 -11.31 -21.30
C ASP A 512 8.11 -10.50 -21.06
N TYR A 513 9.03 -10.96 -20.21
CA TYR A 513 10.23 -10.21 -19.81
C TYR A 513 11.15 -9.88 -21.00
N ALA A 514 11.37 -10.84 -21.90
CA ALA A 514 12.17 -10.63 -23.10
C ALA A 514 11.49 -9.67 -24.09
N ASN A 515 10.17 -9.46 -23.95
CA ASN A 515 9.39 -8.57 -24.79
C ASN A 515 8.96 -7.28 -24.08
N ARG A 516 9.55 -6.98 -22.91
CA ARG A 516 9.31 -5.72 -22.19
C ARG A 516 9.76 -4.55 -23.06
N LEU A 517 8.89 -3.57 -23.19
CA LEU A 517 9.24 -2.28 -23.79
C LEU A 517 9.90 -1.40 -22.73
N VAL A 518 10.60 -0.36 -23.19
CA VAL A 518 11.31 0.55 -22.29
C VAL A 518 10.33 1.25 -21.35
N THR A 519 10.44 0.95 -20.05
CA THR A 519 9.80 1.74 -19.00
C THR A 519 10.65 2.99 -18.72
N PRO A 520 10.12 4.21 -18.86
CA PRO A 520 10.90 5.41 -18.56
C PRO A 520 11.37 5.41 -17.11
N ARG A 521 12.57 5.96 -16.84
CA ARG A 521 13.08 6.12 -15.47
C ARG A 521 12.08 6.92 -14.61
N ASP A 522 12.08 6.63 -13.32
CA ASP A 522 11.21 7.24 -12.31
C ASP A 522 9.69 7.04 -12.53
N SER A 523 9.33 6.00 -13.29
CA SER A 523 7.93 5.58 -13.49
C SER A 523 7.58 4.46 -12.52
N TYR A 524 6.45 4.61 -11.83
CA TYR A 524 5.89 3.55 -10.98
C TYR A 524 5.02 2.59 -11.78
N MET A 525 4.32 3.10 -12.79
CA MET A 525 3.39 2.36 -13.64
C MET A 525 3.39 2.96 -15.04
N VAL A 526 3.29 2.10 -16.05
CA VAL A 526 3.01 2.47 -17.45
C VAL A 526 1.87 1.61 -17.98
N THR A 527 0.82 2.25 -18.51
CA THR A 527 -0.43 1.59 -18.92
C THR A 527 -1.09 2.29 -20.10
N GLU A 528 -2.23 1.76 -20.57
CA GLU A 528 -3.09 2.34 -21.62
C GLU A 528 -2.31 2.71 -22.90
N PRO A 529 -1.61 1.74 -23.53
CA PRO A 529 -0.87 2.02 -24.74
C PRO A 529 -1.82 2.33 -25.91
N ALA A 530 -1.44 3.27 -26.76
CA ALA A 530 -2.14 3.62 -27.99
C ALA A 530 -1.15 3.79 -29.15
N GLU A 531 -1.41 3.12 -30.27
CA GLU A 531 -0.54 3.18 -31.45
C GLU A 531 -0.61 4.55 -32.12
N GLY A 532 0.53 5.24 -32.21
CA GLY A 532 0.68 6.54 -32.87
C GLY A 532 1.42 6.46 -34.21
N SER A 533 1.75 7.61 -34.80
CA SER A 533 2.53 7.68 -36.06
C SER A 533 3.98 7.23 -35.86
N GLY A 534 4.24 5.93 -35.98
CA GLY A 534 5.58 5.33 -35.89
C GLY A 534 6.13 5.25 -34.46
N GLY A 535 5.26 5.24 -33.45
CA GLY A 535 5.59 5.13 -32.03
C GLY A 535 4.33 4.85 -31.20
N ILE A 536 4.49 4.75 -29.88
CA ILE A 536 3.41 4.34 -28.96
C ILE A 536 3.20 5.43 -27.92
N TRP A 537 1.97 5.90 -27.77
CA TRP A 537 1.54 6.73 -26.65
C TRP A 537 1.16 5.85 -25.47
N PHE A 538 1.39 6.30 -24.24
CA PHE A 538 0.92 5.61 -23.05
C PHE A 538 0.78 6.55 -21.86
N VAL A 539 0.01 6.11 -20.86
CA VAL A 539 -0.09 6.76 -19.56
C VAL A 539 1.06 6.32 -18.67
N ARG A 540 1.68 7.28 -17.98
CA ARG A 540 2.78 7.08 -17.04
C ARG A 540 2.42 7.67 -15.67
N MET A 541 2.47 6.85 -14.64
CA MET A 541 2.40 7.30 -13.25
C MET A 541 3.83 7.52 -12.72
N ALA A 542 4.11 8.74 -12.26
CA ALA A 542 5.38 9.12 -11.64
C ALA A 542 5.14 9.95 -10.38
N GLY A 543 6.20 10.32 -9.65
CA GLY A 543 6.11 11.13 -8.42
C GLY A 543 5.35 12.46 -8.56
N THR A 544 5.20 12.97 -9.77
CA THR A 544 4.49 14.22 -10.10
C THR A 544 3.00 14.01 -10.46
N GLY A 545 2.52 12.78 -10.57
CA GLY A 545 1.16 12.45 -11.02
C GLY A 545 1.14 11.61 -12.29
N PHE A 546 0.04 11.68 -13.02
CA PHE A 546 -0.21 10.92 -14.25
C PHE A 546 -0.06 11.80 -15.48
N GLY A 547 0.77 11.38 -16.42
CA GLY A 547 0.99 12.09 -17.67
C GLY A 547 1.14 11.16 -18.85
N LEU A 548 1.34 11.72 -20.04
CA LEU A 548 1.54 10.94 -21.25
C LEU A 548 3.02 10.87 -21.61
N THR A 549 3.41 9.77 -22.20
CA THR A 549 4.73 9.58 -22.78
C THR A 549 4.58 8.98 -24.17
N PHE A 550 5.39 9.45 -25.11
CA PHE A 550 5.49 8.89 -26.45
C PHE A 550 6.82 8.14 -26.58
N LEU A 551 6.76 6.86 -26.95
CA LEU A 551 7.92 6.01 -27.19
C LEU A 551 8.11 5.80 -28.69
N GLN A 552 9.23 6.28 -29.21
CA GLN A 552 9.58 6.14 -30.61
C GLN A 552 11.05 5.70 -30.73
N ARG A 553 11.30 4.60 -31.45
CA ARG A 553 12.66 4.05 -31.69
C ARG A 553 13.50 3.89 -30.42
N GLY A 554 12.86 3.50 -29.30
CA GLY A 554 13.52 3.31 -28.01
C GLY A 554 13.74 4.58 -27.19
N THR A 555 13.40 5.75 -27.73
CA THR A 555 13.46 7.03 -27.01
C THR A 555 12.07 7.38 -26.46
N ALA A 556 11.97 7.56 -25.15
CA ALA A 556 10.75 7.97 -24.48
C ALA A 556 10.74 9.50 -24.26
N GLN A 557 9.68 10.16 -24.70
CA GLN A 557 9.47 11.58 -24.53
C GLN A 557 8.24 11.85 -23.66
N ASN A 558 8.42 12.61 -22.58
CA ASN A 558 7.35 12.91 -21.63
C ASN A 558 6.62 14.19 -22.01
N PHE A 559 5.29 14.16 -21.89
CA PHE A 559 4.40 15.28 -22.13
C PHE A 559 3.73 15.66 -20.80
N SER A 560 3.93 16.92 -20.40
CA SER A 560 3.37 17.45 -19.16
C SER A 560 2.15 18.30 -19.47
N PHE A 561 1.09 18.07 -18.70
CA PHE A 561 -0.14 18.85 -18.76
C PHE A 561 -0.33 19.58 -17.43
N ALA A 562 -1.24 20.56 -17.40
CA ALA A 562 -1.57 21.28 -16.16
C ALA A 562 -2.31 20.38 -15.14
N SER A 563 -2.82 19.23 -15.57
CA SER A 563 -3.58 18.28 -14.78
C SER A 563 -3.21 16.84 -15.18
N ASP A 564 -3.64 15.86 -14.39
CA ASP A 564 -3.41 14.45 -14.74
C ASP A 564 -4.10 14.11 -16.08
N ALA A 565 -3.38 13.41 -16.96
CA ALA A 565 -3.79 13.07 -18.31
C ALA A 565 -3.87 11.54 -18.51
N PHE A 566 -4.95 11.08 -19.15
CA PHE A 566 -5.30 9.66 -19.28
C PHE A 566 -5.84 9.30 -20.67
N HIS A 567 -5.95 8.01 -20.98
CA HIS A 567 -6.65 7.45 -22.14
C HIS A 567 -6.24 8.09 -23.48
N PRO A 568 -4.95 8.02 -23.87
CA PRO A 568 -4.53 8.54 -25.16
C PRO A 568 -5.22 7.74 -26.29
N ALA A 569 -5.82 8.43 -27.25
CA ALA A 569 -6.42 7.81 -28.44
C ALA A 569 -5.94 8.53 -29.70
N TRP A 570 -5.48 7.76 -30.69
CA TRP A 570 -4.85 8.29 -31.89
C TRP A 570 -5.73 8.07 -33.13
N SER A 571 -5.90 9.13 -33.94
CA SER A 571 -6.48 9.03 -35.28
C SER A 571 -5.40 9.17 -36.35
N PRO A 572 -5.06 8.10 -37.10
CA PRO A 572 -4.05 8.16 -38.15
C PRO A 572 -4.43 9.08 -39.31
N ALA A 573 -5.69 9.02 -39.77
CA ALA A 573 -6.15 9.80 -40.92
C ALA A 573 -6.15 11.31 -40.63
N ALA A 574 -6.56 11.71 -39.43
CA ALA A 574 -6.60 13.11 -39.03
C ALA A 574 -5.29 13.63 -38.42
N ARG A 575 -4.35 12.73 -38.07
CA ARG A 575 -3.11 13.04 -37.33
C ARG A 575 -3.39 13.81 -36.03
N GLN A 576 -4.31 13.27 -35.23
CA GLN A 576 -4.80 13.90 -34.01
C GLN A 576 -4.67 12.95 -32.83
N LEU A 577 -4.19 13.49 -31.70
CA LEU A 577 -4.19 12.83 -30.41
C LEU A 577 -5.37 13.35 -29.57
N TRP A 578 -6.14 12.43 -29.02
CA TRP A 578 -7.24 12.69 -28.09
C TRP A 578 -6.85 12.22 -26.71
N VAL A 579 -7.16 13.03 -25.69
CA VAL A 579 -6.71 12.80 -24.31
C VAL A 579 -7.81 13.19 -23.35
N GLU A 580 -7.97 12.43 -22.27
CA GLU A 580 -8.72 12.88 -21.11
C GLU A 580 -7.82 13.74 -20.20
N LEU A 581 -8.20 14.99 -19.96
CA LEU A 581 -7.62 15.80 -18.89
C LEU A 581 -8.57 15.80 -17.69
N SER A 582 -8.09 15.27 -16.57
CA SER A 582 -8.90 15.20 -15.35
C SER A 582 -8.85 16.51 -14.55
N GLY A 583 -9.90 16.76 -13.77
CA GLY A 583 -10.06 17.93 -12.91
C GLY A 583 -11.32 17.75 -12.07
N PRO A 584 -11.91 18.79 -11.47
CA PRO A 584 -13.20 18.67 -10.78
C PRO A 584 -14.30 18.06 -11.66
N LYS A 585 -14.19 18.27 -12.97
CA LYS A 585 -14.86 17.50 -14.01
C LYS A 585 -13.84 17.19 -15.11
N SER A 586 -13.76 15.93 -15.53
CA SER A 586 -12.89 15.53 -16.64
C SER A 586 -13.40 16.10 -17.97
N ARG A 587 -12.48 16.41 -18.86
CA ARG A 587 -12.75 16.90 -20.22
C ARG A 587 -11.90 16.17 -21.24
N ILE A 588 -12.45 16.01 -22.43
CA ILE A 588 -11.74 15.44 -23.57
C ILE A 588 -11.16 16.58 -24.40
N VAL A 589 -9.85 16.51 -24.63
CA VAL A 589 -9.12 17.46 -25.45
C VAL A 589 -8.55 16.80 -26.70
N ARG A 590 -8.45 17.59 -27.76
CA ARG A 590 -7.77 17.23 -29.02
C ARG A 590 -6.47 18.00 -29.12
N ILE A 591 -5.45 17.32 -29.63
CA ILE A 591 -4.13 17.87 -29.90
C ILE A 591 -3.80 17.56 -31.36
N ASP A 592 -3.69 18.60 -32.19
CA ASP A 592 -3.30 18.46 -33.59
C ASP A 592 -1.79 18.20 -33.68
N TRP A 593 -1.40 17.07 -34.28
CA TRP A 593 -0.01 16.60 -34.22
C TRP A 593 0.79 16.96 -35.48
N GLN A 594 1.88 17.72 -35.28
CA GLN A 594 2.84 18.08 -36.32
C GLN A 594 4.23 17.55 -35.95
N ASP A 595 4.89 16.85 -36.88
CA ASP A 595 6.15 16.13 -36.62
C ASP A 595 7.36 17.04 -36.37
N ASN A 596 7.24 18.37 -36.52
CA ASN A 596 8.37 19.29 -36.67
C ASN A 596 8.31 20.58 -35.83
N GLN A 597 7.55 20.64 -34.73
CA GLN A 597 7.55 21.79 -33.82
C GLN A 597 7.89 21.43 -32.37
N ASP A 598 8.59 22.35 -31.71
CA ASP A 598 8.79 22.45 -30.27
C ASP A 598 7.43 22.39 -29.55
N HIS A 599 6.95 21.18 -29.23
CA HIS A 599 6.17 20.72 -28.06
C HIS A 599 5.13 21.67 -27.41
N ARG A 600 4.65 22.70 -28.11
CA ARG A 600 3.64 23.69 -27.68
C ARG A 600 2.28 23.38 -28.32
N ALA A 601 1.98 22.10 -28.52
CA ALA A 601 0.66 21.71 -29.01
C ALA A 601 -0.38 22.11 -27.95
N VAL A 602 -1.26 23.07 -28.31
CA VAL A 602 -2.26 23.60 -27.38
C VAL A 602 -3.45 22.64 -27.37
N PRO A 603 -3.77 22.00 -26.24
CA PRO A 603 -4.94 21.14 -26.15
C PRO A 603 -6.21 21.98 -26.34
N VAL A 604 -7.06 21.57 -27.28
CA VAL A 604 -8.38 22.18 -27.54
C VAL A 604 -9.44 21.33 -26.89
N THR A 605 -10.24 21.90 -25.98
CA THR A 605 -11.35 21.17 -25.36
C THR A 605 -12.45 20.92 -26.37
N MET A 606 -12.83 19.65 -26.52
CA MET A 606 -13.85 19.21 -27.48
C MET A 606 -15.13 18.76 -26.77
N VAL A 607 -15.01 18.09 -25.62
CA VAL A 607 -16.16 17.60 -24.86
C VAL A 607 -15.93 17.84 -23.36
N GLU A 608 -16.87 18.52 -22.73
CA GLU A 608 -16.91 18.72 -21.28
C GLU A 608 -17.66 17.57 -20.58
N ASN A 609 -17.25 17.25 -19.35
CA ASN A 609 -17.83 16.21 -18.50
C ASN A 609 -17.81 14.83 -19.18
N ALA A 610 -16.65 14.46 -19.70
CA ALA A 610 -16.45 13.21 -20.42
C ALA A 610 -15.06 12.63 -20.12
N ILE A 611 -14.96 11.31 -20.21
CA ILE A 611 -13.78 10.51 -19.92
C ILE A 611 -13.56 9.48 -21.04
N MET A 612 -12.37 8.87 -21.07
CA MET A 612 -12.03 7.73 -21.94
C MET A 612 -12.41 7.95 -23.43
N PRO A 613 -11.78 8.92 -24.12
CA PRO A 613 -12.02 9.10 -25.54
C PRO A 613 -11.52 7.90 -26.35
N ALA A 614 -12.30 7.51 -27.36
CA ALA A 614 -11.86 6.66 -28.46
C ALA A 614 -12.22 7.34 -29.78
N VAL A 615 -11.34 7.29 -30.77
CA VAL A 615 -11.55 7.90 -32.09
C VAL A 615 -11.46 6.85 -33.17
N SER A 616 -12.32 6.94 -34.19
CA SER A 616 -12.25 6.03 -35.33
C SER A 616 -10.99 6.28 -36.17
N ALA A 617 -10.48 5.23 -36.82
CA ALA A 617 -9.26 5.32 -37.61
C ALA A 617 -9.36 6.34 -38.77
N ASP A 618 -10.56 6.50 -39.32
CA ASP A 618 -10.89 7.48 -40.36
C ASP A 618 -11.10 8.91 -39.83
N GLY A 619 -11.08 9.11 -38.51
CA GLY A 619 -11.25 10.40 -37.86
C GLY A 619 -12.67 10.97 -37.91
N ARG A 620 -13.68 10.18 -38.27
CA ARG A 620 -15.08 10.63 -38.44
C ARG A 620 -15.94 10.49 -37.20
N TRP A 621 -15.54 9.69 -36.23
CA TRP A 621 -16.32 9.39 -35.03
C TRP A 621 -15.48 9.52 -33.77
N LEU A 622 -16.09 10.10 -32.74
CA LEU A 622 -15.59 10.11 -31.37
C LEU A 622 -16.57 9.36 -30.49
N ALA A 623 -16.11 8.34 -29.78
CA ALA A 623 -16.83 7.70 -28.69
C ALA A 623 -16.19 8.10 -27.36
N PHE A 624 -17.02 8.22 -26.32
CA PHE A 624 -16.55 8.60 -24.99
C PHE A 624 -17.55 8.17 -23.92
N ILE A 625 -17.11 8.19 -22.67
CA ILE A 625 -17.94 7.83 -21.53
C ILE A 625 -18.31 9.09 -20.73
N ARG A 626 -19.57 9.18 -20.30
CA ARG A 626 -20.02 10.14 -19.28
C ARG A 626 -20.36 9.38 -18.00
N GLU A 627 -19.81 9.81 -16.87
CA GLU A 627 -20.10 9.17 -15.59
C GLU A 627 -21.27 9.85 -14.86
N GLU A 628 -22.22 9.04 -14.39
CA GLU A 628 -23.27 9.44 -13.46
C GLU A 628 -23.17 8.57 -12.20
N LYS A 629 -22.95 9.20 -11.03
CA LYS A 629 -22.74 8.51 -9.74
C LYS A 629 -21.72 7.36 -9.82
N GLY A 630 -20.63 7.58 -10.57
CA GLY A 630 -19.53 6.63 -10.73
C GLY A 630 -19.77 5.47 -11.71
N ARG A 631 -20.91 5.46 -12.42
CA ARG A 631 -21.21 4.51 -13.50
C ARG A 631 -21.14 5.18 -14.86
N GLY A 632 -20.51 4.52 -15.83
CA GLY A 632 -20.32 5.06 -17.17
C GLY A 632 -21.50 4.79 -18.11
N GLY A 633 -21.96 5.83 -18.83
CA GLY A 633 -22.77 5.71 -20.05
C GLY A 633 -21.94 6.02 -21.29
N LEU A 634 -22.19 5.31 -22.38
CA LEU A 634 -21.46 5.42 -23.65
C LEU A 634 -22.14 6.39 -24.60
N TRP A 635 -21.36 7.33 -25.14
CA TRP A 635 -21.80 8.36 -26.07
C TRP A 635 -20.96 8.34 -27.34
N VAL A 636 -21.56 8.73 -28.46
CA VAL A 636 -20.89 8.84 -29.76
C VAL A 636 -21.26 10.15 -30.46
N ALA A 637 -20.27 10.81 -31.06
CA ALA A 637 -20.43 12.06 -31.81
C ALA A 637 -19.77 11.95 -33.20
N SER A 638 -20.39 12.57 -34.20
CA SER A 638 -19.79 12.70 -35.53
C SER A 638 -18.84 13.88 -35.58
N LEU A 639 -17.69 13.68 -36.22
CA LEU A 639 -16.66 14.69 -36.45
C LEU A 639 -16.69 15.25 -37.89
N ASN A 640 -17.67 14.85 -38.70
CA ASN A 640 -17.77 15.22 -40.13
C ASN A 640 -18.19 16.69 -40.38
N GLY A 641 -18.38 17.50 -39.33
CA GLY A 641 -18.58 18.94 -39.43
C GLY A 641 -17.29 19.70 -39.11
N LYS A 642 -17.05 20.84 -39.77
CA LYS A 642 -16.10 21.86 -39.29
C LYS A 642 -16.64 22.47 -37.99
N SER A 643 -16.69 21.69 -36.93
CA SER A 643 -17.03 22.17 -35.60
C SER A 643 -15.93 23.16 -35.23
N GLN A 644 -16.25 24.45 -35.24
CA GLN A 644 -15.40 25.42 -34.58
C GLN A 644 -15.31 25.01 -33.09
N PRO A 645 -14.21 25.30 -32.38
CA PRO A 645 -14.03 24.92 -30.97
C PRO A 645 -15.15 25.38 -30.01
N ALA A 646 -16.06 26.26 -30.46
CA ALA A 646 -17.14 26.85 -29.69
C ALA A 646 -18.48 26.12 -29.77
N ASP A 647 -18.70 25.22 -30.74
CA ASP A 647 -19.98 24.50 -30.86
C ASP A 647 -19.93 23.15 -30.12
N PRO A 648 -20.92 22.84 -29.25
CA PRO A 648 -21.00 21.54 -28.61
C PRO A 648 -21.11 20.41 -29.64
N LEU A 649 -20.23 19.41 -29.56
CA LEU A 649 -20.36 18.18 -30.35
C LEU A 649 -21.71 17.52 -30.06
N ALA A 650 -22.54 17.40 -31.09
CA ALA A 650 -23.83 16.71 -31.01
C ALA A 650 -23.61 15.20 -30.80
N ALA A 651 -23.66 14.78 -29.53
CA ALA A 651 -23.45 13.40 -29.11
C ALA A 651 -24.78 12.67 -28.88
N ARG A 652 -24.80 11.37 -29.17
CA ARG A 652 -25.92 10.46 -28.96
C ARG A 652 -25.50 9.33 -28.03
N GLU A 653 -26.41 8.90 -27.16
CA GLU A 653 -26.17 7.81 -26.23
C GLU A 653 -26.36 6.44 -26.92
N ILE A 654 -25.41 5.52 -26.70
CA ILE A 654 -25.48 4.12 -27.16
C ILE A 654 -25.93 3.20 -26.02
N ALA A 655 -25.36 3.40 -24.82
CA ALA A 655 -25.62 2.59 -23.63
C ALA A 655 -25.64 3.49 -22.40
N GLY A 656 -26.55 3.22 -21.47
CA GLY A 656 -26.77 4.13 -20.35
C GLY A 656 -25.91 3.85 -19.12
N PRO A 657 -25.89 4.76 -18.12
CA PRO A 657 -25.13 4.54 -16.89
C PRO A 657 -25.53 3.28 -16.11
N HIS A 658 -26.74 2.76 -16.32
CA HIS A 658 -27.18 1.50 -15.71
C HIS A 658 -26.39 0.29 -16.23
N ASP A 659 -25.85 0.37 -17.44
CA ASP A 659 -25.01 -0.67 -18.03
C ASP A 659 -23.57 -0.62 -17.52
N ASP A 660 -23.15 0.45 -16.83
CA ASP A 660 -21.80 0.62 -16.27
C ASP A 660 -20.69 0.31 -17.28
N VAL A 661 -20.63 1.13 -18.34
CA VAL A 661 -19.61 1.04 -19.38
C VAL A 661 -18.25 1.42 -18.80
N GLN A 662 -17.24 0.57 -18.99
CA GLN A 662 -15.92 0.75 -18.38
C GLN A 662 -14.80 1.01 -19.38
N ASP A 663 -14.89 0.48 -20.61
CA ASP A 663 -13.86 0.62 -21.64
C ASP A 663 -14.51 0.86 -23.01
N VAL A 664 -13.84 1.61 -23.88
CA VAL A 664 -14.31 1.89 -25.24
C VAL A 664 -13.15 1.94 -26.24
N SER A 665 -13.36 1.39 -27.44
CA SER A 665 -12.45 1.47 -28.58
C SER A 665 -13.23 1.41 -29.90
N PHE A 666 -12.53 1.51 -31.04
CA PHE A 666 -13.11 1.35 -32.36
C PHE A 666 -12.58 0.13 -33.09
N GLY A 667 -13.46 -0.54 -33.83
CA GLY A 667 -13.08 -1.51 -34.86
C GLY A 667 -12.69 -0.84 -36.19
N PRO A 668 -12.02 -1.56 -37.10
CA PRO A 668 -11.64 -1.05 -38.42
C PRO A 668 -12.86 -0.74 -39.32
N ASP A 669 -14.03 -1.27 -39.00
CA ASP A 669 -15.32 -1.00 -39.65
C ASP A 669 -16.08 0.18 -39.03
N ASN A 670 -15.39 1.00 -38.21
CA ASN A 670 -15.95 2.11 -37.44
C ASN A 670 -17.03 1.71 -36.41
N LYS A 671 -17.21 0.42 -36.11
CA LYS A 671 -18.05 0.02 -34.97
C LYS A 671 -17.38 0.39 -33.66
N VAL A 672 -18.19 0.80 -32.69
CA VAL A 672 -17.75 1.03 -31.32
C VAL A 672 -17.68 -0.32 -30.61
N LEU A 673 -16.54 -0.64 -30.03
CA LEU A 673 -16.35 -1.81 -29.17
C LEU A 673 -16.27 -1.32 -27.73
N TYR A 674 -16.97 -1.96 -26.81
CA TYR A 674 -16.98 -1.51 -25.42
C TYR A 674 -17.23 -2.64 -24.43
N SER A 675 -16.76 -2.46 -23.20
CA SER A 675 -17.08 -3.34 -22.08
C SER A 675 -18.19 -2.73 -21.23
N ALA A 676 -19.20 -3.53 -20.89
CA ALA A 676 -20.33 -3.11 -20.07
C ALA A 676 -20.85 -4.26 -19.21
N ARG A 677 -21.59 -3.93 -18.16
CA ARG A 677 -22.12 -4.83 -17.13
C ARG A 677 -23.65 -4.65 -16.93
N PRO A 678 -24.50 -4.85 -17.96
CA PRO A 678 -25.96 -4.74 -17.81
C PRO A 678 -26.55 -5.73 -16.80
N CYS A 679 -25.96 -6.92 -16.67
CA CYS A 679 -26.46 -8.02 -15.83
C CYS A 679 -25.47 -8.45 -14.72
N GLY A 680 -24.58 -7.56 -14.27
CA GLY A 680 -23.66 -7.83 -13.14
C GLY A 680 -22.30 -8.43 -13.50
N THR A 681 -22.10 -8.96 -14.72
CA THR A 681 -20.79 -9.42 -15.23
C THR A 681 -20.35 -8.57 -16.43
N LEU A 682 -19.06 -8.19 -16.46
CA LEU A 682 -18.50 -7.40 -17.57
C LEU A 682 -18.43 -8.27 -18.84
N GLN A 683 -19.02 -7.77 -19.91
CA GLN A 683 -19.07 -8.40 -21.22
C GLN A 683 -18.73 -7.38 -22.30
N ILE A 684 -18.35 -7.89 -23.47
CA ILE A 684 -17.96 -7.05 -24.61
C ILE A 684 -19.07 -6.97 -25.63
N PHE A 685 -19.37 -5.75 -26.04
CA PHE A 685 -20.39 -5.39 -27.00
C PHE A 685 -19.78 -4.68 -28.20
N SER A 686 -20.49 -4.77 -29.32
CA SER A 686 -20.26 -3.98 -30.52
C SER A 686 -21.50 -3.16 -30.81
N ALA A 687 -21.32 -1.90 -31.17
CA ALA A 687 -22.41 -1.03 -31.61
C ALA A 687 -22.05 -0.29 -32.90
N ASP A 688 -23.06 -0.10 -33.74
CA ASP A 688 -22.95 0.74 -34.92
C ASP A 688 -23.22 2.21 -34.52
N PRO A 689 -22.29 3.15 -34.77
CA PRO A 689 -22.42 4.54 -34.33
C PRO A 689 -23.54 5.32 -35.04
N MET A 690 -24.08 4.82 -36.15
CA MET A 690 -25.19 5.41 -36.89
C MET A 690 -26.54 4.92 -36.39
N SER A 691 -26.72 3.60 -36.31
CA SER A 691 -27.99 2.99 -35.88
C SER A 691 -28.16 2.88 -34.37
N LEU A 692 -27.06 3.05 -33.61
CA LEU A 692 -26.98 2.93 -32.15
C LEU A 692 -27.34 1.53 -31.63
N GLN A 693 -27.47 0.53 -32.51
CA GLN A 693 -27.79 -0.84 -32.11
C GLN A 693 -26.56 -1.53 -31.52
N ALA A 694 -26.69 -2.00 -30.28
CA ALA A 694 -25.68 -2.78 -29.58
C ALA A 694 -25.96 -4.28 -29.63
N ARG A 695 -24.90 -5.09 -29.69
CA ARG A 695 -24.98 -6.55 -29.58
C ARG A 695 -23.73 -7.15 -28.92
N PRO A 696 -23.86 -8.24 -28.15
CA PRO A 696 -22.72 -8.92 -27.56
C PRO A 696 -21.85 -9.58 -28.65
N ILE A 697 -20.52 -9.49 -28.50
CA ILE A 697 -19.56 -10.11 -29.42
C ILE A 697 -19.29 -11.57 -29.02
N LEU A 698 -19.10 -11.80 -27.72
CA LEU A 698 -18.74 -13.11 -27.17
C LEU A 698 -20.01 -13.78 -26.59
N ARG A 699 -20.52 -14.82 -27.25
CA ARG A 699 -21.68 -15.58 -26.75
C ARG A 699 -21.21 -16.68 -25.79
N GLY A 700 -21.76 -16.71 -24.57
CA GLY A 700 -21.57 -17.82 -23.62
C GLY A 700 -20.36 -17.73 -22.69
N SER A 701 -19.57 -16.65 -22.72
CA SER A 701 -18.52 -16.42 -21.70
C SER A 701 -19.15 -15.98 -20.38
N SER A 702 -18.89 -16.71 -19.31
CA SER A 702 -19.28 -16.35 -17.93
C SER A 702 -18.21 -15.54 -17.19
N ALA A 703 -17.00 -15.46 -17.74
CA ALA A 703 -15.88 -14.74 -17.16
C ALA A 703 -15.92 -13.24 -17.51
N PRO A 704 -15.64 -12.33 -16.55
CA PRO A 704 -15.50 -10.91 -16.82
C PRO A 704 -14.53 -10.64 -17.97
N SER A 705 -14.93 -9.79 -18.92
CA SER A 705 -14.18 -9.48 -20.14
C SER A 705 -14.10 -7.96 -20.36
N ARG A 706 -12.89 -7.43 -20.60
CA ARG A 706 -12.56 -6.00 -20.69
C ARG A 706 -11.58 -5.66 -21.81
N PHE A 707 -11.36 -4.37 -22.02
CA PHE A 707 -10.34 -3.80 -22.91
C PHE A 707 -10.38 -4.36 -24.35
N PRO A 708 -11.50 -4.22 -25.07
CA PRO A 708 -11.61 -4.70 -26.44
C PRO A 708 -10.68 -3.94 -27.39
N ALA A 709 -9.99 -4.64 -28.30
CA ALA A 709 -9.17 -4.06 -29.36
C ALA A 709 -9.19 -4.92 -30.63
N ALA A 710 -9.66 -4.37 -31.75
CA ALA A 710 -9.66 -5.07 -33.03
C ALA A 710 -8.38 -4.77 -33.83
N SER A 711 -7.92 -5.75 -34.62
CA SER A 711 -6.80 -5.54 -35.52
C SER A 711 -7.18 -4.58 -36.65
N PRO A 712 -6.25 -3.72 -37.12
CA PRO A 712 -6.50 -2.84 -38.26
C PRO A 712 -6.93 -3.58 -39.54
N ASP A 713 -6.50 -4.82 -39.74
CA ASP A 713 -6.90 -5.66 -40.88
C ASP A 713 -8.29 -6.33 -40.73
N GLY A 714 -8.96 -6.16 -39.58
CA GLY A 714 -10.31 -6.68 -39.31
C GLY A 714 -10.41 -8.20 -39.17
N LYS A 715 -9.28 -8.92 -39.09
CA LYS A 715 -9.28 -10.38 -38.94
C LYS A 715 -9.33 -10.84 -37.49
N TRP A 716 -8.81 -10.03 -36.58
CA TRP A 716 -8.56 -10.42 -35.21
C TRP A 716 -9.21 -9.46 -34.22
N PHE A 717 -9.55 -10.01 -33.07
CA PHE A 717 -10.09 -9.29 -31.93
C PHE A 717 -9.36 -9.72 -30.67
N ALA A 718 -8.78 -8.76 -29.94
CA ALA A 718 -8.08 -8.99 -28.68
C ALA A 718 -8.87 -8.38 -27.53
N TYR A 719 -8.81 -9.01 -26.37
CA TYR A 719 -9.41 -8.48 -25.14
C TYR A 719 -8.79 -9.16 -23.91
N SER A 720 -9.05 -8.63 -22.71
CA SER A 720 -8.64 -9.27 -21.45
C SER A 720 -9.80 -10.01 -20.80
N ARG A 721 -9.59 -11.27 -20.43
CA ARG A 721 -10.51 -12.09 -19.65
C ARG A 721 -9.97 -12.31 -18.24
N GLU A 722 -10.83 -12.20 -17.23
CA GLU A 722 -10.43 -12.51 -15.86
C GLU A 722 -10.56 -14.01 -15.56
N GLU A 723 -9.44 -14.65 -15.20
CA GLU A 723 -9.39 -16.05 -14.78
C GLU A 723 -8.58 -16.16 -13.48
N GLY A 724 -9.17 -16.73 -12.43
CA GLY A 724 -8.48 -16.96 -11.16
C GLY A 724 -8.00 -15.68 -10.44
N GLY A 725 -8.65 -14.54 -10.65
CA GLY A 725 -8.26 -13.24 -10.08
C GLY A 725 -7.11 -12.56 -10.83
N SER A 726 -6.83 -12.96 -12.07
CA SER A 726 -5.85 -12.31 -12.95
C SER A 726 -6.44 -12.08 -14.33
N TRP A 727 -6.11 -10.96 -14.96
CA TRP A 727 -6.54 -10.61 -16.31
C TRP A 727 -5.57 -11.19 -17.35
N HIS A 728 -6.08 -11.86 -18.37
CA HIS A 728 -5.28 -12.50 -19.42
C HIS A 728 -5.75 -12.08 -20.81
N LEU A 729 -4.80 -11.84 -21.71
CA LEU A 729 -5.09 -11.55 -23.10
C LEU A 729 -5.59 -12.78 -23.84
N MET A 730 -6.72 -12.59 -24.50
CA MET A 730 -7.36 -13.53 -25.38
C MET A 730 -7.39 -12.95 -26.79
N LEU A 731 -7.17 -13.80 -27.79
CA LEU A 731 -7.25 -13.47 -29.20
C LEU A 731 -8.36 -14.27 -29.84
N VAL A 732 -9.22 -13.62 -30.62
CA VAL A 732 -10.33 -14.22 -31.32
C VAL A 732 -10.16 -14.00 -32.82
N ASP A 733 -10.23 -15.07 -33.59
CA ASP A 733 -10.39 -15.00 -35.03
C ASP A 733 -11.85 -14.63 -35.34
N LEU A 734 -12.06 -13.47 -35.95
CA LEU A 734 -13.41 -12.96 -36.23
C LEU A 734 -14.15 -13.77 -37.31
N LYS A 735 -13.43 -14.54 -38.13
CA LYS A 735 -14.02 -15.41 -39.17
C LYS A 735 -14.45 -16.75 -38.58
N THR A 736 -13.59 -17.38 -37.78
CA THR A 736 -13.84 -18.73 -37.25
C THR A 736 -14.48 -18.73 -35.87
N SER A 737 -14.49 -17.58 -35.18
CA SER A 737 -14.85 -17.44 -33.76
C SER A 737 -14.01 -18.30 -32.81
N VAL A 738 -12.82 -18.75 -33.27
CA VAL A 738 -11.89 -19.50 -32.44
C VAL A 738 -11.16 -18.54 -31.50
N GLU A 739 -11.12 -18.92 -30.23
CA GLU A 739 -10.45 -18.17 -29.18
C GLU A 739 -9.10 -18.82 -28.80
N ILE A 740 -8.08 -17.99 -28.61
CA ILE A 740 -6.69 -18.39 -28.35
C ILE A 740 -6.15 -17.55 -27.17
N PRO A 741 -5.76 -18.18 -26.05
CA PRO A 741 -5.06 -17.46 -24.98
C PRO A 741 -3.65 -17.03 -25.42
N LEU A 742 -3.32 -15.75 -25.24
CA LEU A 742 -1.99 -15.20 -25.55
C LEU A 742 -1.09 -15.10 -24.32
N THR A 743 -1.68 -14.92 -23.14
CA THR A 743 -0.95 -14.77 -21.88
C THR A 743 -1.54 -15.67 -20.80
N TYR A 744 -0.75 -16.00 -19.79
CA TYR A 744 -1.13 -16.80 -18.64
C TYR A 744 -0.21 -16.52 -17.46
N GLY A 745 -0.63 -16.91 -16.26
CA GLY A 745 0.19 -16.80 -15.05
C GLY A 745 -0.56 -16.13 -13.91
N TYR A 746 0.16 -15.76 -12.86
CA TYR A 746 -0.41 -15.11 -11.68
C TYR A 746 -0.13 -13.60 -11.67
N CYS A 747 -0.54 -12.96 -12.76
CA CYS A 747 -0.35 -11.54 -13.05
C CYS A 747 -1.34 -11.10 -14.13
N ASN A 748 -1.57 -9.79 -14.20
CA ASN A 748 -2.48 -9.14 -15.12
C ASN A 748 -1.78 -8.78 -16.43
N SER A 749 -2.49 -8.99 -17.52
CA SER A 749 -2.22 -8.49 -18.87
C SER A 749 -3.47 -7.77 -19.38
N THR A 750 -3.40 -6.44 -19.43
CA THR A 750 -4.52 -5.52 -19.70
C THR A 750 -4.21 -4.56 -20.84
N ASP A 751 -5.23 -3.81 -21.27
CA ASP A 751 -5.09 -2.69 -22.22
C ASP A 751 -4.36 -3.06 -23.53
N PRO A 752 -4.81 -4.09 -24.29
CA PRO A 752 -4.19 -4.42 -25.56
C PRO A 752 -4.43 -3.31 -26.61
N THR A 753 -3.38 -2.96 -27.35
CA THR A 753 -3.45 -2.15 -28.58
C THR A 753 -2.71 -2.88 -29.71
N TRP A 754 -3.27 -2.82 -30.91
CA TRP A 754 -2.63 -3.42 -32.08
C TRP A 754 -1.58 -2.50 -32.67
N THR A 755 -0.49 -3.08 -33.17
CA THR A 755 0.44 -2.36 -34.05
C THR A 755 -0.25 -2.06 -35.39
N GLY A 756 0.13 -0.94 -36.03
CA GLY A 756 -0.52 -0.51 -37.28
C GLY A 756 -0.44 -1.52 -38.42
N ASP A 757 0.51 -2.45 -38.38
CA ASP A 757 0.69 -3.54 -39.35
C ASP A 757 -0.12 -4.81 -39.05
N SER A 758 -0.92 -4.84 -37.97
CA SER A 758 -1.71 -6.00 -37.51
C SER A 758 -0.88 -7.24 -37.16
N LYS A 759 0.43 -7.11 -36.89
CA LYS A 759 1.33 -8.25 -36.60
C LYS A 759 1.66 -8.44 -35.12
N ALA A 760 1.36 -7.46 -34.28
CA ALA A 760 1.64 -7.55 -32.85
C ALA A 760 0.61 -6.79 -32.02
N ILE A 761 0.56 -7.14 -30.74
CA ILE A 761 -0.20 -6.46 -29.71
C ILE A 761 0.79 -5.91 -28.69
N ILE A 762 0.61 -4.65 -28.30
CA ILE A 762 1.26 -4.02 -27.14
C ILE A 762 0.23 -4.00 -26.02
N TYR A 763 0.65 -4.30 -24.79
CA TYR A 763 -0.26 -4.40 -23.66
C TYR A 763 0.44 -4.02 -22.36
N ALA A 764 -0.35 -3.69 -21.35
CA ALA A 764 0.12 -3.43 -19.99
C ALA A 764 0.16 -4.73 -19.19
N THR A 765 1.24 -4.98 -18.44
CA THR A 765 1.38 -6.19 -17.62
C THR A 765 2.10 -5.93 -16.31
N ASP A 766 1.55 -6.48 -15.22
CA ASP A 766 2.13 -6.46 -13.87
C ASP A 766 2.90 -7.74 -13.51
N CYS A 767 3.20 -8.60 -14.50
CA CYS A 767 4.01 -9.80 -14.29
C CYS A 767 5.39 -9.46 -13.70
N GLY A 768 5.67 -10.01 -12.53
CA GLY A 768 6.88 -9.71 -11.75
C GLY A 768 6.82 -8.44 -10.91
N ARG A 769 5.78 -7.62 -11.07
CA ARG A 769 5.66 -6.29 -10.46
C ARG A 769 4.57 -6.28 -9.39
N GLY A 770 4.31 -5.11 -8.80
CA GLY A 770 3.20 -4.91 -7.87
C GLY A 770 1.85 -4.96 -8.60
N LEU A 771 0.79 -5.41 -7.92
CA LEU A 771 -0.56 -5.49 -8.49
C LEU A 771 -0.99 -4.14 -9.09
N GLY A 772 -1.34 -4.13 -10.38
CA GLY A 772 -1.72 -2.94 -11.13
C GLY A 772 -0.57 -1.98 -11.44
N LEU A 773 0.66 -2.22 -10.96
CA LEU A 773 1.85 -1.41 -11.27
C LEU A 773 2.53 -1.94 -12.54
N THR A 774 1.83 -1.78 -13.66
CA THR A 774 2.19 -2.36 -14.95
C THR A 774 3.44 -1.75 -15.58
N ALA A 775 4.04 -2.49 -16.49
CA ALA A 775 4.91 -1.99 -17.54
C ALA A 775 4.41 -2.52 -18.90
N LEU A 776 4.90 -1.98 -20.01
CA LEU A 776 4.45 -2.42 -21.34
C LEU A 776 5.23 -3.63 -21.83
N ALA A 777 4.53 -4.52 -22.52
CA ALA A 777 5.13 -5.64 -23.24
C ALA A 777 4.53 -5.75 -24.65
N ARG A 778 5.25 -6.43 -25.54
CA ARG A 778 4.82 -6.71 -26.91
C ARG A 778 4.67 -8.21 -27.13
N VAL A 779 3.60 -8.64 -27.79
CA VAL A 779 3.44 -10.04 -28.22
C VAL A 779 3.16 -10.08 -29.72
N ALA A 780 3.89 -10.94 -30.44
CA ALA A 780 3.68 -11.13 -31.87
C ALA A 780 2.47 -12.03 -32.12
N VAL A 781 1.63 -11.66 -33.07
CA VAL A 781 0.50 -12.47 -33.55
C VAL A 781 0.94 -13.14 -34.84
N ARG A 782 1.20 -14.45 -34.78
CA ARG A 782 1.58 -15.22 -35.97
C ARG A 782 0.34 -15.41 -36.85
N GLN A 783 0.34 -14.79 -38.02
CA GLN A 783 -0.62 -15.12 -39.07
C GLN A 783 -0.25 -16.54 -39.58
N ARG A 784 -1.19 -17.49 -39.46
CA ARG A 784 -1.04 -18.84 -40.03
C ARG A 784 -1.19 -18.82 -41.53
#